data_AF-A0A261EY27-F1
#
_entry.id   AF-A0A261EY27-F1
#
_cell.length_a   1.000
_cell.length_b   1.000
_cell.length_c   1.000
_cell.angle_alpha   90.00
_cell.angle_beta   90.00
_cell.angle_gamma   90.00
#
_symmetry.space_group_name_H-M   'P 1'
#
loop_
_entity.id
_entity.type
_entity.pdbx_description
1 polymer ?
#
loop_
_entity_poly.entity_id
_entity_poly.type
_entity_poly.pdbx_seq_one_letter_code
_entity_poly.pdbx_strand_id
1 'polypeptide(L)'
;MDGTRWALWECSLIPDGPKYFPSALHNIHQGTAEEFDFIDRMNRYVCLPTYNEESLDNKGRRQFTPVPACSLWQAKAVWDFANCWLLLDDQGKHLYRRRVDPTGRMAELGWERVESLADAYHAGKGEANPMWDEQIKTEAAKMSVYGTQDGPLLRVHRGIRFADRIYARDPQTGHVTLIREGKPGWKEASEQAWILTVPCAYDEGLACRAADMLASLTADEASAENLTRMWATPMLEKWKHITYVLHGQGGDGKSLLLGSLSDSFPDCVAQVDAATLAGGRGFEKQQEAHRLIGRLWVFDDDADSIGLADMTTLKKVSTGGAITARLIGRDAVSFSPSATLVIATNNDFLTDGSQASLRRYAFVRMRGPERPGGFGDVVEFRREHGCLGFLMASCDLWLMRGDEPRHDVSLADPLKLTDKEQDIVEAVCDGGGKTAVGDLLVSVSPKRSVQEETLARLGLARLGVVWDKSQGKAVRCIGVVDEARFAPYREAWQEARRMAEAAEAEEASKRVPVPLPDGGDVPAPDATPDSYGFACDYVPARPDKVAVNWKKLVEAPDVDTSKRPDSPVYAVIPAPGYCVLDLDTDKGGGADGWTVLQRETGSYGGERLPRTFVVGTPSGGAHLYYRIPDAMCGHLKDAVHAQGIPVDMRAERKGYVIGAGSVTDAGRYTLLDVPPDGEAVPDLTPQLCQWLVAHGYTDTPAAQGIAGMQAFKTATRDASAAGKGGTWHADMTPIPEGQRNSTLYKWAFGRLYHHSDNSTQIEADVRERGRGSGLPDSEVDTIWRSVQRGVSEAGA
;
A
#
# COMPACT_ATOMS: atom_id res chain seq x y z
N MET A 1 28.56 -38.46 -28.97
CA MET A 1 27.38 -38.72 -29.82
C MET A 1 27.33 -40.20 -30.12
N ASP A 2 26.17 -40.86 -30.05
CA ASP A 2 25.99 -42.07 -30.86
C ASP A 2 25.91 -41.60 -32.32
N GLY A 3 27.05 -41.63 -33.02
CA GLY A 3 27.19 -41.16 -34.40
C GLY A 3 26.25 -41.85 -35.40
N THR A 4 25.53 -42.88 -34.97
CA THR A 4 24.48 -43.57 -35.71
C THR A 4 23.17 -42.78 -35.83
N ARG A 5 22.84 -41.90 -34.87
CA ARG A 5 21.54 -41.18 -34.85
C ARG A 5 21.40 -40.15 -35.98
N TRP A 6 22.49 -39.45 -36.31
CA TRP A 6 22.48 -38.34 -37.27
C TRP A 6 23.01 -38.72 -38.65
N ALA A 7 23.65 -39.89 -38.79
CA ALA A 7 24.18 -40.37 -40.08
C ALA A 7 23.09 -40.62 -41.13
N LEU A 8 21.85 -40.87 -40.70
CA LEU A 8 20.68 -41.11 -41.56
C LEU A 8 19.72 -39.90 -41.62
N TRP A 9 20.08 -38.76 -41.01
CA TRP A 9 19.20 -37.60 -40.97
C TRP A 9 19.22 -36.86 -42.31
N GLU A 10 18.10 -36.87 -43.04
CA GLU A 10 17.97 -36.13 -44.30
C GLU A 10 17.71 -34.63 -44.03
N CYS A 11 18.71 -33.79 -44.29
CA CYS A 11 18.59 -32.33 -44.17
C CYS A 11 17.68 -31.77 -45.27
N SER A 12 16.77 -30.88 -44.90
CA SER A 12 15.91 -30.16 -45.84
C SER A 12 16.72 -29.11 -46.59
N LEU A 13 16.47 -28.98 -47.89
CA LEU A 13 17.03 -27.90 -48.72
C LEU A 13 16.05 -26.72 -48.72
N ILE A 14 16.49 -25.58 -48.17
CA ILE A 14 15.73 -24.32 -48.23
C ILE A 14 16.36 -23.36 -49.25
N PRO A 15 15.56 -22.55 -49.98
CA PRO A 15 16.08 -21.49 -50.85
C PRO A 15 16.99 -20.55 -50.08
N ASP A 16 18.15 -20.19 -50.66
CA ASP A 16 19.19 -19.35 -50.02
C ASP A 16 19.70 -19.86 -48.66
N GLY A 17 19.47 -21.15 -48.38
CA GLY A 17 19.87 -21.79 -47.14
C GLY A 17 21.39 -21.88 -46.94
N PRO A 18 21.83 -22.08 -45.69
CA PRO A 18 23.25 -22.23 -45.38
C PRO A 18 23.86 -23.47 -46.03
N LYS A 19 24.69 -23.24 -47.07
CA LYS A 19 25.37 -24.28 -47.86
C LYS A 19 26.04 -25.38 -47.02
N TYR A 20 26.65 -25.00 -45.89
CA TYR A 20 27.44 -25.92 -45.06
C TYR A 20 26.67 -26.52 -43.88
N PHE A 21 25.36 -26.30 -43.78
CA PHE A 21 24.55 -26.85 -42.68
C PHE A 21 24.58 -28.39 -42.62
N PRO A 22 24.34 -29.15 -43.71
CA PRO A 22 24.40 -30.61 -43.65
C PRO A 22 25.77 -31.12 -43.23
N SER A 23 26.82 -30.47 -43.74
CA SER A 23 28.20 -30.78 -43.35
C SER A 23 28.43 -30.55 -41.85
N ALA A 24 27.99 -29.41 -41.32
CA ALA A 24 28.12 -29.13 -39.90
C ALA A 24 27.36 -30.17 -39.06
N LEU A 25 26.12 -30.50 -39.44
CA LEU A 25 25.29 -31.47 -38.71
C LEU A 25 25.93 -32.86 -38.64
N HIS A 26 26.51 -33.33 -39.75
CA HIS A 26 27.05 -34.69 -39.83
C HIS A 26 28.51 -34.82 -39.34
N ASN A 27 29.29 -33.74 -39.36
CA ASN A 27 30.74 -33.82 -39.14
C ASN A 27 31.28 -33.08 -37.91
N ILE A 28 30.46 -32.28 -37.20
CA ILE A 28 30.85 -31.81 -35.86
C ILE A 28 30.91 -33.04 -34.95
N HIS A 29 31.99 -33.19 -34.18
CA HIS A 29 32.23 -34.37 -33.38
C HIS A 29 32.86 -34.03 -32.03
N GLN A 30 32.87 -35.00 -31.13
CA GLN A 30 33.48 -34.84 -29.81
C GLN A 30 35.00 -34.87 -29.95
N GLY A 31 35.66 -33.82 -29.45
CA GLY A 31 37.10 -33.66 -29.42
C GLY A 31 37.76 -34.21 -28.17
N THR A 32 38.99 -33.77 -27.93
CA THR A 32 39.78 -34.12 -26.74
C THR A 32 40.16 -32.85 -25.96
N ALA A 33 40.75 -33.00 -24.77
CA ALA A 33 41.25 -31.85 -24.02
C ALA A 33 42.39 -31.10 -24.73
N GLU A 34 43.06 -31.75 -25.68
CA GLU A 34 44.19 -31.20 -26.44
C GLU A 34 43.76 -30.58 -27.78
N GLU A 35 42.61 -31.01 -28.31
CA GLU A 35 42.10 -30.62 -29.62
C GLU A 35 40.58 -30.42 -29.54
N PHE A 36 40.16 -29.15 -29.47
CA PHE A 36 38.76 -28.73 -29.45
C PHE A 36 38.61 -27.26 -29.86
N ASP A 37 37.42 -26.92 -30.36
CA ASP A 37 37.05 -25.54 -30.72
C ASP A 37 36.14 -24.89 -29.67
N PHE A 38 35.26 -25.67 -29.02
CA PHE A 38 34.46 -25.21 -27.89
C PHE A 38 34.11 -26.33 -26.92
N ILE A 39 33.66 -25.93 -25.73
CA ILE A 39 33.12 -26.82 -24.71
C ILE A 39 31.59 -26.69 -24.74
N ASP A 40 30.89 -27.82 -24.79
CA ASP A 40 29.43 -27.84 -24.82
C ASP A 40 28.78 -27.73 -23.43
N ARG A 41 27.44 -27.75 -23.42
CA ARG A 41 26.60 -27.66 -22.23
C ARG A 41 26.79 -28.79 -21.21
N MET A 42 27.39 -29.91 -21.61
CA MET A 42 27.69 -31.05 -20.76
C MET A 42 29.19 -31.16 -20.43
N ASN A 43 29.95 -30.08 -20.58
CA ASN A 43 31.40 -30.05 -20.39
C ASN A 43 32.18 -31.02 -21.30
N ARG A 44 31.66 -31.27 -22.51
CA ARG A 44 32.35 -32.10 -23.52
C ARG A 44 33.10 -31.19 -24.50
N TYR A 45 34.30 -31.61 -24.88
CA TYR A 45 35.09 -30.98 -25.93
C TYR A 45 34.48 -31.25 -27.31
N VAL A 46 34.36 -30.22 -28.15
CA VAL A 46 33.73 -30.30 -29.48
C VAL A 46 34.64 -29.71 -30.55
N CYS A 47 34.77 -30.41 -31.68
CA CYS A 47 35.54 -29.99 -32.85
C CYS A 47 34.65 -29.70 -34.05
N LEU A 48 34.95 -28.62 -34.76
CA LEU A 48 34.31 -28.22 -36.00
C LEU A 48 34.94 -28.95 -37.20
N PRO A 49 34.15 -29.30 -38.22
CA PRO A 49 34.70 -29.76 -39.49
C PRO A 49 35.42 -28.61 -40.19
N THR A 50 36.62 -28.89 -40.72
CA THR A 50 37.40 -27.98 -41.55
C THR A 50 37.41 -28.44 -43.00
N TYR A 51 37.43 -27.48 -43.92
CA TYR A 51 37.58 -27.71 -45.35
C TYR A 51 38.77 -26.92 -45.88
N ASN A 52 39.44 -27.48 -46.87
CA ASN A 52 40.54 -26.78 -47.54
C ASN A 52 39.98 -25.80 -48.56
N GLU A 53 40.04 -24.50 -48.26
CA GLU A 53 39.76 -23.44 -49.22
C GLU A 53 40.97 -23.25 -50.13
N GLU A 54 40.74 -23.29 -51.45
CA GLU A 54 41.78 -23.05 -52.46
C GLU A 54 41.90 -21.55 -52.71
N SER A 55 43.08 -21.00 -52.40
CA SER A 55 43.45 -19.62 -52.72
C SER A 55 44.73 -19.59 -53.54
N LEU A 56 45.03 -18.44 -54.15
CA LEU A 56 46.33 -18.20 -54.77
C LEU A 56 47.21 -17.43 -53.79
N ASP A 57 48.44 -17.90 -53.58
CA ASP A 57 49.44 -17.15 -52.83
C ASP A 57 49.88 -15.90 -53.62
N ASN A 58 50.67 -15.02 -52.99
CA ASN A 58 51.20 -13.81 -53.61
C ASN A 58 52.08 -14.07 -54.85
N LYS A 59 52.37 -15.34 -55.19
CA LYS A 59 53.14 -15.80 -56.35
C LYS A 59 52.29 -16.57 -57.36
N GLY A 60 50.96 -16.59 -57.21
CA GLY A 60 50.03 -17.27 -58.11
C GLY A 60 50.02 -18.80 -57.97
N ARG A 61 50.52 -19.35 -56.86
CA ARG A 61 50.48 -20.79 -56.59
C ARG A 61 49.24 -21.14 -55.79
N ARG A 62 48.67 -22.31 -56.06
CA ARG A 62 47.56 -22.86 -55.28
C ARG A 62 48.01 -23.11 -53.85
N GLN A 63 47.30 -22.53 -52.90
CA GLN A 63 47.45 -22.73 -51.47
C GLN A 63 46.11 -23.28 -50.95
N PHE A 64 46.18 -24.29 -50.09
CA PHE A 64 45.02 -24.85 -49.42
C PHE A 64 45.08 -24.43 -47.96
N THR A 65 44.09 -23.64 -47.53
CA THR A 65 43.99 -23.20 -46.14
C THR A 65 42.81 -23.92 -45.50
N PRO A 66 42.99 -24.62 -44.36
CA PRO A 66 41.87 -25.20 -43.63
C PRO A 66 41.02 -24.08 -43.02
N VAL A 67 39.75 -24.03 -43.41
CA VAL A 67 38.75 -23.07 -42.94
C VAL A 67 37.59 -23.83 -42.32
N PRO A 68 37.07 -23.40 -41.15
CA PRO A 68 35.89 -24.01 -40.55
C PRO A 68 34.69 -23.99 -41.51
N ALA A 69 33.91 -25.06 -41.51
CA ALA A 69 32.71 -25.17 -42.35
C ALA A 69 31.65 -24.09 -42.05
N CYS A 70 31.62 -23.60 -40.81
CA CYS A 70 30.69 -22.59 -40.33
C CYS A 70 31.34 -21.80 -39.19
N SER A 71 30.76 -20.66 -38.83
CA SER A 71 31.25 -19.87 -37.70
C SER A 71 31.01 -20.59 -36.36
N LEU A 72 31.71 -20.16 -35.31
CA LEU A 72 31.60 -20.78 -33.99
C LEU A 72 30.17 -20.75 -33.43
N TRP A 73 29.42 -19.66 -33.64
CA TRP A 73 28.04 -19.55 -33.16
C TRP A 73 27.09 -20.49 -33.92
N GLN A 74 27.31 -20.67 -35.22
CA GLN A 74 26.54 -21.59 -36.08
C GLN A 74 26.79 -23.04 -35.65
N ALA A 75 28.06 -23.41 -35.43
CA ALA A 75 28.44 -24.74 -34.96
C ALA A 75 27.81 -25.08 -33.60
N LYS A 76 27.79 -24.12 -32.66
CA LYS A 76 27.12 -24.30 -31.35
C LYS A 76 25.61 -24.52 -31.49
N ALA A 77 24.94 -23.78 -32.38
CA ALA A 77 23.51 -23.95 -32.63
C ALA A 77 23.19 -25.33 -33.23
N VAL A 78 23.97 -25.77 -34.22
CA VAL A 78 23.85 -27.11 -34.83
C VAL A 78 24.14 -28.21 -33.80
N TRP A 79 25.16 -28.02 -32.95
CA TRP A 79 25.48 -28.97 -31.89
C TRP A 79 24.35 -29.11 -30.86
N ASP A 80 23.78 -27.98 -30.41
CA ASP A 80 22.64 -28.01 -29.49
C ASP A 80 21.42 -28.68 -30.14
N PHE A 81 21.15 -28.41 -31.42
CA PHE A 81 20.11 -29.12 -32.19
C PHE A 81 20.36 -30.63 -32.22
N ALA A 82 21.57 -31.06 -32.56
CA ALA A 82 21.97 -32.48 -32.63
C ALA A 82 21.98 -33.19 -31.26
N ASN A 83 21.90 -32.46 -30.15
CA ASN A 83 21.76 -33.04 -28.82
C ASN A 83 20.34 -32.93 -28.26
N CYS A 84 19.36 -32.52 -29.10
CA CYS A 84 18.00 -32.21 -28.67
C CYS A 84 17.99 -31.17 -27.53
N TRP A 85 18.85 -30.16 -27.61
CA TRP A 85 18.94 -29.01 -26.70
C TRP A 85 18.47 -27.72 -27.36
N LEU A 86 18.01 -27.81 -28.61
CA LEU A 86 17.38 -26.74 -29.35
C LEU A 86 16.14 -27.32 -30.04
N LEU A 87 14.96 -26.92 -29.59
CA LEU A 87 13.68 -27.51 -29.97
C LEU A 87 12.67 -26.43 -30.33
N LEU A 88 11.61 -26.80 -31.06
CA LEU A 88 10.45 -25.93 -31.25
C LEU A 88 9.46 -26.04 -30.08
N ASP A 89 8.70 -24.98 -29.87
CA ASP A 89 7.49 -25.02 -29.05
C ASP A 89 6.40 -25.91 -29.66
N ASP A 90 5.39 -26.24 -28.87
CA ASP A 90 4.24 -27.06 -29.26
C ASP A 90 3.49 -26.53 -30.49
N GLN A 91 3.56 -25.22 -30.74
CA GLN A 91 2.99 -24.55 -31.92
C GLN A 91 3.90 -24.58 -33.16
N GLY A 92 5.16 -25.03 -33.04
CA GLY A 92 6.12 -25.09 -34.13
C GLY A 92 6.65 -23.73 -34.60
N LYS A 93 6.55 -22.69 -33.76
CA LYS A 93 6.82 -21.29 -34.11
C LYS A 93 8.13 -20.76 -33.54
N HIS A 94 8.40 -21.02 -32.27
CA HIS A 94 9.54 -20.45 -31.57
C HIS A 94 10.56 -21.51 -31.19
N LEU A 95 11.84 -21.19 -31.36
CA LEU A 95 12.93 -22.04 -30.88
C LEU A 95 13.13 -21.83 -29.38
N TYR A 96 13.45 -22.92 -28.70
CA TYR A 96 13.78 -22.96 -27.29
C TYR A 96 15.08 -23.70 -27.10
N ARG A 97 15.96 -23.13 -26.29
CA ARG A 97 17.26 -23.69 -25.95
C ARG A 97 17.25 -24.23 -24.53
N ARG A 98 17.88 -25.38 -24.31
CA ARG A 98 17.99 -26.00 -22.99
C ARG A 98 18.86 -25.13 -22.07
N ARG A 99 18.34 -24.82 -20.88
CA ARG A 99 19.12 -24.15 -19.82
C ARG A 99 20.14 -25.13 -19.24
N VAL A 100 21.27 -24.57 -18.82
CA VAL A 100 22.35 -25.33 -18.17
C VAL A 100 22.52 -24.74 -16.79
N ASP A 101 22.77 -25.58 -15.80
CA ASP A 101 23.11 -25.10 -14.47
C ASP A 101 24.44 -24.35 -14.52
N PRO A 102 24.51 -23.10 -14.01
CA PRO A 102 25.74 -22.30 -14.04
C PRO A 102 26.84 -22.89 -13.15
N THR A 103 26.51 -23.83 -12.25
CA THR A 103 27.47 -24.59 -11.44
C THR A 103 28.09 -25.77 -12.19
N GLY A 104 27.70 -26.01 -13.44
CA GLY A 104 28.18 -27.12 -14.27
C GLY A 104 27.57 -28.47 -13.87
N ARG A 105 26.54 -28.48 -13.01
CA ARG A 105 25.77 -29.68 -12.67
C ARG A 105 24.82 -30.05 -13.82
N MET A 106 24.72 -31.34 -14.11
CA MET A 106 23.90 -31.88 -15.20
C MET A 106 22.40 -31.89 -14.84
N ALA A 107 21.83 -30.75 -14.45
CA ALA A 107 20.42 -30.65 -14.07
C ALA A 107 19.55 -30.13 -15.23
N GLU A 108 18.40 -30.76 -15.44
CA GLU A 108 17.35 -30.25 -16.33
C GLU A 108 16.62 -29.09 -15.67
N LEU A 109 17.15 -27.88 -15.83
CA LEU A 109 16.56 -26.65 -15.27
C LEU A 109 15.40 -26.10 -16.12
N GLY A 110 15.19 -26.66 -17.31
CA GLY A 110 14.15 -26.24 -18.24
C GLY A 110 14.70 -25.58 -19.51
N TRP A 111 13.93 -24.67 -20.08
CA TRP A 111 14.13 -24.15 -21.43
C TRP A 111 13.97 -22.63 -21.49
N GLU A 112 14.73 -21.99 -22.37
CA GLU A 112 14.67 -20.56 -22.63
C GLU A 112 14.30 -20.29 -24.08
N ARG A 113 13.46 -19.28 -24.30
CA ARG A 113 13.05 -18.89 -25.65
C ARG A 113 14.21 -18.22 -26.39
N VAL A 114 14.40 -18.61 -27.64
CA VAL A 114 15.39 -18.07 -28.57
C VAL A 114 14.68 -17.17 -29.58
N GLU A 115 15.00 -15.88 -29.55
CA GLU A 115 14.41 -14.89 -30.48
C GLU A 115 15.21 -14.82 -31.78
N SER A 116 16.53 -14.98 -31.69
CA SER A 116 17.39 -15.26 -32.83
C SER A 116 18.57 -16.13 -32.39
N LEU A 117 19.03 -17.02 -33.28
CA LEU A 117 20.21 -17.82 -33.04
C LEU A 117 21.46 -16.96 -32.88
N ALA A 118 21.57 -15.91 -33.69
CA ALA A 118 22.69 -14.98 -33.64
C ALA A 118 22.85 -14.36 -32.24
N ASP A 119 21.76 -13.92 -31.61
CA ASP A 119 21.81 -13.38 -30.26
C ASP A 119 22.11 -14.45 -29.19
N ALA A 120 21.33 -15.55 -29.24
CA ALA A 120 21.44 -16.64 -28.27
C ALA A 120 22.85 -17.25 -28.25
N TYR A 121 23.49 -17.38 -29.41
CA TYR A 121 24.84 -17.95 -29.56
C TYR A 121 25.95 -16.90 -29.72
N HIS A 122 25.63 -15.63 -29.48
CA HIS A 122 26.59 -14.52 -29.36
C HIS A 122 27.41 -14.25 -30.64
N ALA A 123 26.74 -14.25 -31.79
CA ALA A 123 27.31 -13.84 -33.06
C ALA A 123 27.90 -12.42 -32.98
N GLY A 124 29.01 -12.21 -33.68
CA GLY A 124 29.61 -10.89 -33.83
C GLY A 124 28.74 -9.95 -34.67
N LYS A 125 29.01 -8.64 -34.56
CA LYS A 125 28.33 -7.62 -35.36
C LYS A 125 28.47 -7.91 -36.85
N GLY A 126 27.34 -8.00 -37.57
CA GLY A 126 27.31 -8.30 -39.00
C GLY A 126 27.52 -9.77 -39.37
N GLU A 127 27.66 -10.67 -38.40
CA GLU A 127 27.73 -12.13 -38.65
C GLU A 127 26.35 -12.80 -38.67
N ALA A 128 25.30 -12.09 -38.24
CA ALA A 128 23.95 -12.62 -38.18
C ALA A 128 23.44 -12.97 -39.58
N ASN A 129 22.97 -14.21 -39.75
CA ASN A 129 22.37 -14.68 -40.99
C ASN A 129 21.03 -15.37 -40.66
N PRO A 130 19.88 -14.72 -40.94
CA PRO A 130 18.55 -15.26 -40.64
C PRO A 130 18.25 -16.61 -41.28
N MET A 131 18.94 -16.99 -42.35
CA MET A 131 18.73 -18.29 -43.00
C MET A 131 19.17 -19.47 -42.13
N TRP A 132 20.04 -19.25 -41.14
CA TRP A 132 20.34 -20.27 -40.14
C TRP A 132 19.17 -20.50 -39.19
N ASP A 133 18.45 -19.45 -38.79
CA ASP A 133 17.24 -19.56 -37.98
C ASP A 133 16.17 -20.37 -38.73
N GLU A 134 15.93 -20.04 -40.00
CA GLU A 134 14.96 -20.77 -40.84
C GLU A 134 15.37 -22.22 -41.10
N GLN A 135 16.66 -22.49 -41.34
CA GLN A 135 17.16 -23.85 -41.51
C GLN A 135 16.95 -24.68 -40.23
N ILE A 136 17.36 -24.16 -39.07
CA ILE A 136 17.19 -24.90 -37.80
C ILE A 136 15.72 -25.10 -37.46
N LYS A 137 14.85 -24.11 -37.67
CA LYS A 137 13.40 -24.28 -37.47
C LYS A 137 12.84 -25.40 -38.36
N THR A 138 13.24 -25.41 -39.63
CA THR A 138 12.82 -26.45 -40.60
C THR A 138 13.26 -27.85 -40.14
N GLU A 139 14.48 -27.98 -39.63
CA GLU A 139 14.96 -29.26 -39.10
C GLU A 139 14.29 -29.64 -37.77
N ALA A 140 14.12 -28.68 -36.85
CA ALA A 140 13.46 -28.88 -35.57
C ALA A 140 11.98 -29.27 -35.71
N ALA A 141 11.32 -28.85 -36.79
CA ALA A 141 9.96 -29.28 -37.11
C ALA A 141 9.86 -30.81 -37.29
N LYS A 142 10.93 -31.47 -37.74
CA LYS A 142 11.02 -32.93 -37.93
C LYS A 142 11.48 -33.69 -36.67
N MET A 143 11.88 -33.00 -35.61
CA MET A 143 12.45 -33.63 -34.41
C MET A 143 11.38 -34.44 -33.65
N SER A 144 11.63 -35.73 -33.46
CA SER A 144 10.82 -36.62 -32.62
C SER A 144 11.42 -36.86 -31.22
N VAL A 145 10.65 -37.47 -30.32
CA VAL A 145 11.06 -37.85 -28.95
C VAL A 145 12.28 -38.79 -28.98
N TYR A 146 12.36 -39.65 -30.00
CA TYR A 146 13.50 -40.54 -30.21
C TYR A 146 14.64 -39.84 -30.97
N GLY A 147 14.48 -38.54 -31.29
CA GLY A 147 15.38 -37.68 -32.09
C GLY A 147 15.78 -38.33 -33.40
N THR A 148 14.80 -39.01 -33.99
CA THR A 148 14.75 -39.46 -35.37
C THR A 148 13.73 -38.59 -36.12
N GLN A 149 13.63 -38.75 -37.43
CA GLN A 149 12.56 -38.12 -38.20
C GLN A 149 11.21 -38.85 -38.00
N ASP A 150 11.27 -40.12 -37.59
CA ASP A 150 10.10 -40.95 -37.31
C ASP A 150 9.72 -40.91 -35.82
N GLY A 151 8.42 -40.82 -35.52
CA GLY A 151 7.87 -40.91 -34.16
C GLY A 151 7.15 -39.65 -33.68
N PRO A 152 6.67 -39.63 -32.43
CA PRO A 152 5.98 -38.47 -31.86
C PRO A 152 6.91 -37.27 -31.83
N LEU A 153 6.42 -36.11 -32.25
CA LEU A 153 7.19 -34.87 -32.27
C LEU A 153 7.62 -34.48 -30.85
N LEU A 154 8.90 -34.09 -30.70
CA LEU A 154 9.43 -33.56 -29.46
C LEU A 154 9.31 -32.04 -29.48
N ARG A 155 8.61 -31.49 -28.49
CA ARG A 155 8.31 -30.07 -28.37
C ARG A 155 8.54 -29.58 -26.95
N VAL A 156 8.78 -28.27 -26.84
CA VAL A 156 8.81 -27.57 -25.56
C VAL A 156 7.41 -27.06 -25.25
N HIS A 157 6.84 -27.57 -24.17
CA HIS A 157 5.52 -27.21 -23.67
C HIS A 157 5.63 -26.18 -22.55
N ARG A 158 4.65 -25.30 -22.52
CA ARG A 158 4.51 -24.31 -21.46
C ARG A 158 3.86 -24.93 -20.23
N GLY A 159 4.62 -25.01 -19.15
CA GLY A 159 4.19 -25.61 -17.89
C GLY A 159 5.36 -25.87 -16.95
N ILE A 160 5.05 -26.51 -15.84
CA ILE A 160 6.00 -26.89 -14.79
C ILE A 160 5.93 -28.40 -14.62
N ARG A 161 7.06 -29.06 -14.81
CA ARG A 161 7.20 -30.50 -14.60
C ARG A 161 7.96 -30.78 -13.29
N PHE A 162 7.32 -31.53 -12.40
CA PHE A 162 7.94 -32.23 -11.28
C PHE A 162 8.21 -33.69 -11.67
N ALA A 163 8.88 -34.44 -10.81
CA ALA A 163 9.18 -35.85 -11.07
C ALA A 163 7.92 -36.73 -11.16
N ASP A 164 6.88 -36.41 -10.38
CA ASP A 164 5.64 -37.20 -10.23
C ASP A 164 4.40 -36.53 -10.83
N ARG A 165 4.50 -35.28 -11.28
CA ARG A 165 3.36 -34.52 -11.82
C ARG A 165 3.75 -33.35 -12.71
N ILE A 166 2.83 -32.95 -13.57
CA ILE A 166 2.98 -31.82 -14.50
C ILE A 166 1.79 -30.88 -14.34
N TYR A 167 2.08 -29.60 -14.17
CA TYR A 167 1.10 -28.51 -14.22
C TYR A 167 1.23 -27.79 -15.56
N ALA A 168 0.16 -27.79 -16.34
CA ALA A 168 0.13 -27.20 -17.67
C ALA A 168 -1.27 -26.71 -18.01
N ARG A 169 -1.40 -25.82 -18.99
CA ARG A 169 -2.73 -25.50 -19.53
C ARG A 169 -3.18 -26.57 -20.49
N ASP A 170 -4.41 -27.01 -20.33
CA ASP A 170 -5.09 -27.82 -21.32
C ASP A 170 -5.35 -26.95 -22.57
N PRO A 171 -4.90 -27.35 -23.77
CA PRO A 171 -5.06 -26.54 -24.98
C PRO A 171 -6.51 -26.32 -25.41
N GLN A 172 -7.44 -27.21 -25.03
CA GLN A 172 -8.84 -27.14 -25.44
C GLN A 172 -9.66 -26.24 -24.51
N THR A 173 -9.48 -26.39 -23.20
CA THR A 173 -10.22 -25.62 -22.19
C THR A 173 -9.51 -24.32 -21.82
N GLY A 174 -8.20 -24.27 -22.02
CA GLY A 174 -7.35 -23.17 -21.59
C GLY A 174 -7.17 -23.09 -20.07
N HIS A 175 -7.69 -24.03 -19.27
CA HIS A 175 -7.52 -24.05 -17.81
C HIS A 175 -6.23 -24.77 -17.41
N VAL A 176 -5.69 -24.41 -16.25
CA VAL A 176 -4.58 -25.16 -15.65
C VAL A 176 -5.08 -26.53 -15.23
N THR A 177 -4.34 -27.56 -15.63
CA THR A 177 -4.63 -28.96 -15.34
C THR A 177 -3.40 -29.64 -14.73
N LEU A 178 -3.66 -30.78 -14.11
CA LEU A 178 -2.67 -31.58 -13.41
C LEU A 178 -2.62 -32.98 -14.01
N ILE A 179 -1.46 -33.35 -14.57
CA ILE A 179 -1.19 -34.71 -15.05
C ILE A 179 -0.28 -35.38 -14.02
N ARG A 180 -0.74 -36.48 -13.41
CA ARG A 180 0.03 -37.21 -12.38
C ARG A 180 0.65 -38.47 -12.97
N GLU A 181 1.78 -38.88 -12.41
CA GLU A 181 2.42 -40.16 -12.70
C GLU A 181 1.42 -41.32 -12.53
N GLY A 182 1.44 -42.26 -13.47
CA GLY A 182 0.54 -43.40 -13.52
C GLY A 182 -0.91 -43.07 -13.94
N LYS A 183 -1.24 -41.82 -14.29
CA LYS A 183 -2.53 -41.45 -14.87
C LYS A 183 -2.46 -41.36 -16.41
N PRO A 184 -3.61 -41.48 -17.12
CA PRO A 184 -3.64 -41.30 -18.58
C PRO A 184 -3.00 -39.97 -19.00
N GLY A 185 -2.22 -39.99 -20.09
CA GLY A 185 -1.50 -38.82 -20.59
C GLY A 185 -0.12 -38.58 -19.95
N TRP A 186 0.22 -39.25 -18.85
CA TRP A 186 1.54 -39.09 -18.21
C TRP A 186 2.67 -39.53 -19.12
N LYS A 187 2.57 -40.71 -19.76
CA LYS A 187 3.64 -41.25 -20.58
C LYS A 187 4.00 -40.27 -21.69
N GLU A 188 3.00 -39.82 -22.44
CA GLU A 188 3.17 -38.87 -23.53
C GLU A 188 3.70 -37.52 -23.02
N ALA A 189 3.15 -36.98 -21.93
CA ALA A 189 3.56 -35.68 -21.38
C ALA A 189 4.97 -35.69 -20.76
N SER A 190 5.36 -36.80 -20.12
CA SER A 190 6.67 -36.96 -19.45
C SER A 190 7.83 -37.15 -20.45
N GLU A 191 7.54 -37.52 -21.69
CA GLU A 191 8.52 -37.62 -22.77
C GLU A 191 8.77 -36.27 -23.47
N GLN A 192 7.92 -35.26 -23.21
CA GLN A 192 8.05 -33.90 -23.74
C GLN A 192 8.97 -33.01 -22.89
N ALA A 193 9.44 -31.93 -23.49
CA ALA A 193 10.20 -30.88 -22.81
C ALA A 193 9.26 -29.84 -22.19
N TRP A 194 9.64 -29.28 -21.03
CA TRP A 194 8.81 -28.33 -20.28
C TRP A 194 9.62 -27.09 -19.90
N ILE A 195 9.04 -25.89 -20.09
CA ILE A 195 9.72 -24.60 -19.84
C ILE A 195 10.45 -24.58 -18.49
N LEU A 196 9.82 -25.09 -17.43
CA LEU A 196 10.46 -25.31 -16.14
C LEU A 196 10.38 -26.79 -15.77
N THR A 197 11.53 -27.38 -15.44
CA THR A 197 11.62 -28.73 -14.91
C THR A 197 12.26 -28.67 -13.52
N VAL A 198 11.58 -29.28 -12.55
CA VAL A 198 12.00 -29.36 -11.15
C VAL A 198 12.32 -30.82 -10.86
N PRO A 199 13.58 -31.19 -10.58
CA PRO A 199 14.01 -32.58 -10.48
C PRO A 199 13.68 -33.20 -9.12
N CYS A 200 12.50 -32.93 -8.56
CA CYS A 200 11.99 -33.55 -7.35
C CYS A 200 10.48 -33.85 -7.48
N ALA A 201 10.01 -34.78 -6.65
CA ALA A 201 8.57 -35.01 -6.49
C ALA A 201 7.94 -33.82 -5.75
N TYR A 202 6.67 -33.57 -6.03
CA TYR A 202 5.89 -32.54 -5.36
C TYR A 202 5.60 -32.93 -3.90
N ASP A 203 5.80 -31.98 -2.98
CA ASP A 203 5.54 -32.15 -1.55
C ASP A 203 4.38 -31.24 -1.10
N GLU A 204 3.23 -31.85 -0.83
CA GLU A 204 2.02 -31.16 -0.39
C GLU A 204 2.19 -30.48 0.97
N GLY A 205 2.94 -31.09 1.90
CA GLY A 205 3.21 -30.49 3.21
C GLY A 205 4.12 -29.27 3.10
N LEU A 206 5.13 -29.33 2.22
CA LEU A 206 5.99 -28.19 1.92
C LEU A 206 5.20 -27.04 1.26
N ALA A 207 4.31 -27.36 0.31
CA ALA A 207 3.45 -26.38 -0.34
C ALA A 207 2.53 -25.66 0.68
N CYS A 208 1.88 -26.40 1.57
CA CYS A 208 1.04 -25.82 2.62
C CYS A 208 1.84 -24.90 3.56
N ARG A 209 3.00 -25.36 4.07
CA ARG A 209 3.86 -24.52 4.93
C ARG A 209 4.32 -23.25 4.23
N ALA A 210 4.62 -23.33 2.93
CA ALA A 210 5.00 -22.18 2.13
C ALA A 210 3.84 -21.18 1.97
N ALA A 211 2.62 -21.65 1.74
CA ALA A 211 1.44 -20.80 1.66
C ALA A 211 1.17 -20.06 2.99
N ASP A 212 1.24 -20.76 4.11
CA ASP A 212 1.09 -20.16 5.45
C ASP A 212 2.17 -19.11 5.72
N MET A 213 3.40 -19.39 5.29
CA MET A 213 4.52 -18.45 5.41
C MET A 213 4.27 -17.19 4.58
N LEU A 214 3.87 -17.32 3.31
CA LEU A 214 3.55 -16.16 2.47
C LEU A 214 2.39 -15.35 3.05
N ALA A 215 1.35 -16.00 3.59
CA ALA A 215 0.23 -15.32 4.24
C ALA A 215 0.65 -14.55 5.51
N SER A 216 1.60 -15.09 6.28
CA SER A 216 2.14 -14.42 7.45
C SER A 216 3.04 -13.21 7.12
N LEU A 217 3.55 -13.14 5.89
CA LEU A 217 4.37 -12.04 5.37
C LEU A 217 3.54 -10.91 4.76
N THR A 218 2.24 -11.10 4.55
CA THR A 218 1.36 -10.09 3.96
C THR A 218 0.42 -9.49 4.99
N ALA A 219 -0.09 -8.30 4.67
CA ALA A 219 -1.04 -7.59 5.53
C ALA A 219 -2.43 -8.26 5.53
N ASP A 220 -2.81 -8.88 4.42
CA ASP A 220 -4.13 -9.46 4.19
C ASP A 220 -4.07 -10.71 3.29
N GLU A 221 -5.21 -11.42 3.22
CA GLU A 221 -5.38 -12.66 2.44
C GLU A 221 -5.30 -12.40 0.92
N ALA A 222 -5.79 -11.26 0.44
CA ALA A 222 -5.76 -10.92 -0.97
C ALA A 222 -4.31 -10.71 -1.46
N SER A 223 -3.50 -10.05 -0.65
CA SER A 223 -2.06 -9.89 -0.82
C SER A 223 -1.34 -11.23 -0.75
N ALA A 224 -1.74 -12.13 0.16
CA ALA A 224 -1.18 -13.49 0.27
C ALA A 224 -1.41 -14.32 -0.99
N GLU A 225 -2.65 -14.32 -1.52
CA GLU A 225 -2.98 -15.02 -2.76
C GLU A 225 -2.18 -14.44 -3.94
N ASN A 226 -2.09 -13.11 -4.06
CA ASN A 226 -1.28 -12.48 -5.12
C ASN A 226 0.20 -12.83 -5.01
N LEU A 227 0.79 -12.77 -3.82
CA LEU A 227 2.18 -13.13 -3.58
C LEU A 227 2.45 -14.61 -3.89
N THR A 228 1.51 -15.49 -3.51
CA THR A 228 1.58 -16.93 -3.81
C THR A 228 1.44 -17.20 -5.31
N ARG A 229 0.63 -16.43 -6.03
CA ARG A 229 0.40 -16.60 -7.46
C ARG A 229 1.66 -16.36 -8.30
N MET A 230 2.49 -15.39 -7.88
CA MET A 230 3.64 -14.87 -8.63
C MET A 230 4.61 -15.93 -9.14
N TRP A 231 4.87 -16.98 -8.36
CA TRP A 231 5.97 -17.92 -8.62
C TRP A 231 5.74 -18.75 -9.87
N ALA A 232 4.55 -19.32 -10.07
CA ALA A 232 4.25 -20.13 -11.25
C ALA A 232 3.71 -19.33 -12.45
N THR A 233 3.50 -18.01 -12.30
CA THR A 233 2.91 -17.13 -13.32
C THR A 233 3.55 -17.26 -14.71
N PRO A 234 4.90 -17.23 -14.88
CA PRO A 234 5.47 -17.23 -16.24
C PRO A 234 5.09 -18.48 -17.06
N MET A 235 4.90 -19.61 -16.36
CA MET A 235 4.56 -20.90 -16.96
C MET A 235 3.06 -21.11 -17.07
N LEU A 236 2.28 -20.61 -16.10
CA LEU A 236 0.87 -20.93 -15.98
C LEU A 236 -0.08 -19.82 -16.40
N GLU A 237 0.31 -18.54 -16.51
CA GLU A 237 -0.61 -17.47 -16.91
C GLU A 237 -1.16 -17.70 -18.33
N LYS A 238 -2.45 -17.48 -18.60
CA LYS A 238 -3.00 -17.72 -19.95
C LYS A 238 -2.41 -16.76 -20.97
N TRP A 239 -2.29 -15.50 -20.55
CA TRP A 239 -1.80 -14.39 -21.34
C TRP A 239 -0.79 -13.64 -20.51
N LYS A 240 0.26 -13.15 -21.14
CA LYS A 240 1.17 -12.25 -20.48
C LYS A 240 0.48 -10.91 -20.25
N HIS A 241 0.17 -10.62 -18.99
CA HIS A 241 -0.41 -9.32 -18.62
C HIS A 241 -0.25 -8.97 -17.14
N ILE A 242 0.15 -9.93 -16.29
CA ILE A 242 0.23 -9.72 -14.85
C ILE A 242 1.63 -9.24 -14.47
N THR A 243 1.66 -8.13 -13.74
CA THR A 243 2.82 -7.55 -13.08
C THR A 243 2.54 -7.46 -11.59
N TYR A 244 3.46 -7.93 -10.77
CA TYR A 244 3.31 -7.91 -9.32
C TYR A 244 3.97 -6.66 -8.74
N VAL A 245 3.29 -6.01 -7.80
CA VAL A 245 3.84 -4.84 -7.10
C VAL A 245 3.80 -5.13 -5.61
N LEU A 246 4.98 -5.36 -5.03
CA LEU A 246 5.18 -5.62 -3.61
C LEU A 246 5.45 -4.29 -2.94
N HIS A 247 4.49 -3.83 -2.14
CA HIS A 247 4.57 -2.58 -1.41
C HIS A 247 4.67 -2.84 0.09
N GLY A 248 5.61 -2.17 0.75
CA GLY A 248 5.72 -2.20 2.20
C GLY A 248 6.90 -1.37 2.70
N GLN A 249 7.19 -1.43 3.99
CA GLN A 249 8.31 -0.68 4.57
C GLN A 249 9.66 -1.37 4.32
N GLY A 250 10.77 -0.65 4.51
CA GLY A 250 12.09 -1.27 4.53
C GLY A 250 12.17 -2.35 5.61
N GLY A 251 12.72 -3.52 5.28
CA GLY A 251 12.86 -4.63 6.22
C GLY A 251 11.64 -5.55 6.35
N ASP A 252 10.67 -5.46 5.46
CA ASP A 252 9.49 -6.33 5.37
C ASP A 252 9.71 -7.68 4.64
N GLY A 253 10.95 -7.95 4.23
CA GLY A 253 11.34 -9.22 3.60
C GLY A 253 11.13 -9.28 2.08
N LYS A 254 10.78 -8.18 1.38
CA LYS A 254 10.67 -8.15 -0.09
C LYS A 254 11.92 -8.71 -0.79
N SER A 255 13.09 -8.13 -0.50
CA SER A 255 14.37 -8.55 -1.09
C SER A 255 14.76 -9.97 -0.68
N LEU A 256 14.37 -10.44 0.52
CA LEU A 256 14.60 -11.81 0.97
C LEU A 256 13.82 -12.83 0.12
N LEU A 257 12.54 -12.52 -0.19
CA LEU A 257 11.72 -13.35 -1.06
C LEU A 257 12.24 -13.35 -2.50
N LEU A 258 12.51 -12.17 -3.07
CA LEU A 258 13.03 -12.06 -4.45
C LEU A 258 14.39 -12.74 -4.59
N GLY A 259 15.26 -12.60 -3.59
CA GLY A 259 16.53 -13.31 -3.55
C GLY A 259 16.37 -14.84 -3.58
N SER A 260 15.24 -15.40 -3.11
CA SER A 260 15.00 -16.85 -3.16
C SER A 260 14.88 -17.38 -4.60
N LEU A 261 14.34 -16.56 -5.52
CA LEU A 261 14.32 -16.87 -6.95
C LEU A 261 15.74 -16.89 -7.52
N SER A 262 16.54 -15.86 -7.23
CA SER A 262 17.92 -15.76 -7.73
C SER A 262 18.80 -16.93 -7.30
N ASP A 263 18.65 -17.39 -6.06
CA ASP A 263 19.44 -18.52 -5.55
C ASP A 263 18.99 -19.86 -6.16
N SER A 264 17.68 -20.04 -6.37
CA SER A 264 17.13 -21.32 -6.86
C SER A 264 17.19 -21.45 -8.37
N PHE A 265 17.02 -20.34 -9.10
CA PHE A 265 16.93 -20.29 -10.55
C PHE A 265 17.74 -19.11 -11.15
N PRO A 266 19.07 -19.06 -10.93
CA PRO A 266 19.91 -17.92 -11.32
C PRO A 266 19.81 -17.56 -12.81
N ASP A 267 19.67 -18.55 -13.69
CA ASP A 267 19.56 -18.32 -15.13
C ASP A 267 18.15 -17.97 -15.61
N CYS A 268 17.13 -18.17 -14.78
CA CYS A 268 15.75 -17.82 -15.10
C CYS A 268 15.38 -16.40 -14.64
N VAL A 269 16.25 -15.74 -13.88
CA VAL A 269 15.97 -14.51 -13.16
C VAL A 269 16.89 -13.40 -13.66
N ALA A 270 16.38 -12.16 -13.72
CA ALA A 270 17.23 -10.97 -13.87
C ALA A 270 16.71 -9.81 -13.02
N GLN A 271 17.65 -9.05 -12.46
CA GLN A 271 17.35 -7.80 -11.78
C GLN A 271 17.39 -6.64 -12.78
N VAL A 272 16.38 -5.78 -12.72
CA VAL A 272 16.25 -4.62 -13.60
C VAL A 272 15.92 -3.35 -12.81
N ASP A 273 16.23 -2.21 -13.41
CA ASP A 273 15.75 -0.91 -12.97
C ASP A 273 14.50 -0.53 -13.77
N ALA A 274 13.33 -0.56 -13.11
CA ALA A 274 12.04 -0.32 -13.76
C ALA A 274 11.94 1.11 -14.31
N ALA A 275 12.55 2.10 -13.65
CA ALA A 275 12.58 3.49 -14.08
C ALA A 275 13.38 3.66 -15.38
N THR A 276 14.55 3.05 -15.50
CA THR A 276 15.41 3.03 -16.70
C THR A 276 14.73 2.29 -17.83
N LEU A 277 14.07 1.17 -17.53
CA LEU A 277 13.29 0.43 -18.52
C LEU A 277 12.12 1.26 -19.05
N ALA A 278 11.47 2.04 -18.17
CA ALA A 278 10.32 2.87 -18.52
C ALA A 278 10.69 4.18 -19.25
N GLY A 279 11.56 4.98 -18.63
CA GLY A 279 11.90 6.36 -19.01
C GLY A 279 13.35 6.60 -19.47
N GLY A 280 14.21 5.58 -19.45
CA GLY A 280 15.62 5.70 -19.86
C GLY A 280 15.82 6.17 -21.31
N ARG A 281 16.91 6.87 -21.58
CA ARG A 281 17.22 7.41 -22.92
C ARG A 281 17.97 6.39 -23.78
N GLY A 282 17.45 6.11 -24.97
CA GLY A 282 18.16 5.47 -26.09
C GLY A 282 18.90 4.17 -25.74
N PHE A 283 20.19 4.28 -25.45
CA PHE A 283 21.09 3.15 -25.30
C PHE A 283 21.02 2.46 -23.92
N GLU A 284 20.85 3.22 -22.82
CA GLU A 284 20.72 2.66 -21.47
C GLU A 284 19.48 1.79 -21.36
N LYS A 285 18.35 2.29 -21.87
CA LYS A 285 17.10 1.53 -21.99
C LYS A 285 17.25 0.25 -22.80
N GLN A 286 18.02 0.29 -23.90
CA GLN A 286 18.26 -0.88 -24.75
C GLN A 286 19.15 -1.95 -24.07
N GLN A 287 20.06 -1.54 -23.19
CA GLN A 287 20.84 -2.47 -22.38
C GLN A 287 19.99 -3.07 -21.26
N GLU A 288 19.18 -2.25 -20.60
CA GLU A 288 18.28 -2.72 -19.55
C GLU A 288 17.23 -3.69 -20.11
N ALA A 289 16.66 -3.35 -21.28
CA ALA A 289 15.78 -4.24 -22.04
C ALA A 289 16.44 -5.59 -22.36
N HIS A 290 17.74 -5.63 -22.66
CA HIS A 290 18.45 -6.88 -22.98
C HIS A 290 18.40 -7.89 -21.83
N ARG A 291 18.30 -7.43 -20.57
CA ARG A 291 18.24 -8.32 -19.40
C ARG A 291 16.99 -9.19 -19.36
N LEU A 292 15.92 -8.80 -20.07
CA LEU A 292 14.66 -9.52 -20.12
C LEU A 292 14.69 -10.72 -21.08
N ILE A 293 15.67 -10.78 -22.01
CA ILE A 293 15.75 -11.84 -23.02
C ILE A 293 15.96 -13.18 -22.33
N GLY A 294 15.09 -14.14 -22.63
CA GLY A 294 15.20 -15.52 -22.15
C GLY A 294 14.96 -15.70 -20.64
N ARG A 295 14.42 -14.71 -19.92
CA ARG A 295 14.13 -14.84 -18.47
C ARG A 295 12.67 -15.25 -18.22
N LEU A 296 12.44 -15.92 -17.08
CA LEU A 296 11.10 -16.26 -16.58
C LEU A 296 10.63 -15.24 -15.55
N TRP A 297 11.52 -14.75 -14.68
CA TRP A 297 11.20 -13.70 -13.72
C TRP A 297 12.16 -12.54 -13.89
N VAL A 298 11.62 -11.33 -13.78
CA VAL A 298 12.39 -10.10 -13.80
C VAL A 298 11.89 -9.25 -12.65
N PHE A 299 12.80 -8.74 -11.82
CA PHE A 299 12.40 -7.92 -10.69
C PHE A 299 13.24 -6.66 -10.51
N ASP A 300 12.58 -5.65 -9.97
CA ASP A 300 13.19 -4.47 -9.40
C ASP A 300 12.99 -4.57 -7.88
N ASP A 301 14.08 -4.74 -7.12
CA ASP A 301 14.05 -4.99 -5.68
C ASP A 301 14.08 -3.72 -4.82
N ASP A 302 14.31 -2.56 -5.44
CA ASP A 302 14.32 -1.24 -4.80
C ASP A 302 13.83 -0.15 -5.76
N ALA A 303 12.61 -0.32 -6.28
CA ALA A 303 12.08 0.59 -7.26
C ALA A 303 11.77 1.96 -6.63
N ASP A 304 12.33 3.01 -7.23
CA ASP A 304 11.98 4.40 -6.96
C ASP A 304 10.51 4.73 -7.30
N SER A 305 10.06 5.94 -6.99
CA SER A 305 8.69 6.36 -7.30
C SER A 305 8.39 6.25 -8.81
N ILE A 306 7.53 5.31 -9.18
CA ILE A 306 7.06 5.12 -10.56
C ILE A 306 5.88 6.06 -10.81
N GLY A 307 6.06 7.01 -11.71
CA GLY A 307 5.06 8.01 -12.06
C GLY A 307 4.12 7.57 -13.19
N LEU A 308 3.08 8.38 -13.43
CA LEU A 308 2.09 8.13 -14.50
C LEU A 308 2.71 8.09 -15.91
N ALA A 309 3.80 8.81 -16.14
CA ALA A 309 4.50 8.87 -17.43
C ALA A 309 5.12 7.50 -17.81
N ASP A 310 5.58 6.75 -16.81
CA ASP A 310 6.30 5.48 -16.98
C ASP A 310 5.38 4.30 -17.28
N MET A 311 4.10 4.44 -16.90
CA MET A 311 3.07 3.40 -17.03
C MET A 311 2.88 2.91 -18.47
N THR A 312 3.04 3.77 -19.47
CA THR A 312 2.84 3.36 -20.88
C THR A 312 3.92 2.36 -21.33
N THR A 313 5.17 2.56 -20.91
CA THR A 313 6.27 1.65 -21.25
C THR A 313 6.19 0.38 -20.41
N LEU A 314 5.92 0.50 -19.10
CA LEU A 314 5.72 -0.67 -18.22
C LEU A 314 4.56 -1.54 -18.70
N LYS A 315 3.48 -0.96 -19.22
CA LYS A 315 2.39 -1.70 -19.87
C LYS A 315 2.90 -2.54 -21.04
N LYS A 316 3.78 -2.01 -21.91
CA LYS A 316 4.33 -2.79 -23.05
C LYS A 316 5.13 -3.99 -22.57
N VAL A 317 5.96 -3.81 -21.54
CA VAL A 317 6.75 -4.91 -20.93
C VAL A 317 5.81 -5.93 -20.29
N SER A 318 4.79 -5.48 -19.57
CA SER A 318 3.82 -6.32 -18.87
C SER A 318 2.97 -7.16 -19.83
N THR A 319 2.64 -6.63 -21.02
CA THR A 319 1.85 -7.32 -22.05
C THR A 319 2.67 -8.10 -23.07
N GLY A 320 4.00 -8.13 -22.95
CA GLY A 320 4.89 -8.81 -23.91
C GLY A 320 4.97 -8.14 -25.28
N GLY A 321 4.68 -6.85 -25.37
CA GLY A 321 4.83 -6.08 -26.61
C GLY A 321 6.29 -6.02 -27.04
N ALA A 322 6.55 -6.07 -28.36
CA ALA A 322 7.91 -6.09 -28.89
C ALA A 322 8.71 -4.86 -28.43
N ILE A 323 9.92 -5.11 -27.93
CA ILE A 323 10.89 -4.09 -27.54
C ILE A 323 12.24 -4.38 -28.21
N THR A 324 13.03 -3.33 -28.39
CA THR A 324 14.37 -3.43 -28.98
C THR A 324 15.43 -3.36 -27.89
N ALA A 325 16.35 -4.32 -27.91
CA ALA A 325 17.54 -4.34 -27.06
C ALA A 325 18.81 -4.30 -27.91
N ARG A 326 19.90 -3.78 -27.35
CA ARG A 326 21.19 -3.69 -28.03
C ARG A 326 22.34 -3.65 -27.03
N LEU A 327 23.34 -4.51 -27.23
CA LEU A 327 24.62 -4.49 -26.50
C LEU A 327 25.74 -3.83 -27.31
N ILE A 328 26.78 -3.39 -26.61
CA ILE A 328 28.01 -2.89 -27.25
C ILE A 328 28.64 -4.02 -28.08
N GLY A 329 29.01 -3.72 -29.32
CA GLY A 329 29.65 -4.68 -30.22
C GLY A 329 28.72 -5.74 -30.82
N ARG A 330 27.39 -5.61 -30.62
CA ARG A 330 26.38 -6.52 -31.19
C ARG A 330 25.31 -5.75 -31.97
N ASP A 331 24.57 -6.49 -32.79
CA ASP A 331 23.42 -5.97 -33.52
C ASP A 331 22.20 -5.80 -32.59
N ALA A 332 21.27 -4.95 -33.00
CA ALA A 332 20.04 -4.74 -32.24
C ALA A 332 19.10 -5.93 -32.46
N VAL A 333 18.45 -6.38 -31.39
CA VAL A 333 17.52 -7.49 -31.39
C VAL A 333 16.16 -6.97 -30.98
N SER A 334 15.13 -7.24 -31.78
CA SER A 334 13.73 -6.99 -31.41
C SER A 334 13.14 -8.27 -30.86
N PHE A 335 12.54 -8.22 -29.67
CA PHE A 335 11.97 -9.39 -29.03
C PHE A 335 10.73 -9.06 -28.21
N SER A 336 9.93 -10.08 -27.89
CA SER A 336 8.77 -9.96 -27.02
C SER A 336 9.10 -10.50 -25.63
N PRO A 337 9.13 -9.65 -24.58
CA PRO A 337 9.41 -10.11 -23.23
C PRO A 337 8.40 -11.17 -22.79
N SER A 338 8.87 -12.28 -22.23
CA SER A 338 8.03 -13.34 -21.65
C SER A 338 8.05 -13.33 -20.12
N ALA A 339 9.11 -12.79 -19.51
CA ALA A 339 9.30 -12.81 -18.06
C ALA A 339 8.20 -12.09 -17.28
N THR A 340 7.72 -12.68 -16.18
CA THR A 340 6.85 -11.99 -15.21
C THR A 340 7.64 -10.87 -14.52
N LEU A 341 7.10 -9.65 -14.54
CA LEU A 341 7.70 -8.48 -13.91
C LEU A 341 7.21 -8.36 -12.47
N VAL A 342 8.15 -8.16 -11.55
CA VAL A 342 7.88 -7.95 -10.12
C VAL A 342 8.56 -6.67 -9.67
N ILE A 343 7.81 -5.76 -9.07
CA ILE A 343 8.31 -4.46 -8.62
C ILE A 343 8.17 -4.42 -7.10
N ALA A 344 9.28 -4.43 -6.38
CA ALA A 344 9.30 -4.17 -4.95
C ALA A 344 9.60 -2.69 -4.73
N THR A 345 8.76 -2.01 -3.95
CA THR A 345 8.93 -0.59 -3.67
C THR A 345 8.50 -0.25 -2.26
N ASN A 346 9.17 0.75 -1.68
CA ASN A 346 8.75 1.39 -0.42
C ASN A 346 7.95 2.68 -0.67
N ASN A 347 7.97 3.15 -1.92
CA ASN A 347 7.32 4.37 -2.38
C ASN A 347 5.92 4.07 -2.90
N ASP A 348 5.12 5.12 -3.07
CA ASP A 348 3.79 4.98 -3.62
C ASP A 348 3.85 4.62 -5.11
N PHE A 349 3.03 3.64 -5.49
CA PHE A 349 2.89 3.22 -6.88
C PHE A 349 1.63 3.85 -7.48
N LEU A 350 1.81 4.88 -8.32
CA LEU A 350 0.69 5.61 -8.92
C LEU A 350 0.21 4.94 -10.21
N THR A 351 -1.00 4.37 -10.16
CA THR A 351 -1.71 3.93 -11.37
C THR A 351 -2.61 5.01 -11.92
N ASP A 352 -2.80 5.05 -13.24
CA ASP A 352 -3.74 5.93 -13.95
C ASP A 352 -5.24 5.65 -13.69
N GLY A 353 -5.56 4.77 -12.73
CA GLY A 353 -6.92 4.39 -12.33
C GLY A 353 -7.74 3.67 -13.41
N SER A 354 -7.15 3.43 -14.59
CA SER A 354 -7.88 2.81 -15.69
C SER A 354 -8.14 1.33 -15.40
N GLN A 355 -9.32 0.85 -15.81
CA GLN A 355 -9.65 -0.59 -15.76
C GLN A 355 -8.59 -1.46 -16.45
N ALA A 356 -7.92 -0.94 -17.48
CA ALA A 356 -6.83 -1.62 -18.18
C ALA A 356 -5.54 -1.71 -17.35
N SER A 357 -5.28 -0.79 -16.41
CA SER A 357 -4.17 -0.88 -15.46
C SER A 357 -4.53 -1.79 -14.29
N LEU A 358 -5.73 -1.64 -13.72
CA LEU A 358 -6.19 -2.47 -12.59
C LEU A 358 -6.11 -3.97 -12.89
N ARG A 359 -6.41 -4.39 -14.13
CA ARG A 359 -6.33 -5.80 -14.57
C ARG A 359 -4.91 -6.33 -14.75
N ARG A 360 -3.89 -5.47 -14.82
CA ARG A 360 -2.50 -5.84 -15.10
C ARG A 360 -1.61 -5.84 -13.87
N TYR A 361 -1.97 -5.07 -12.83
CA TYR A 361 -1.17 -4.98 -11.61
C TYR A 361 -1.83 -5.80 -10.49
N ALA A 362 -1.10 -6.81 -10.02
CA ALA A 362 -1.43 -7.57 -8.83
C ALA A 362 -0.66 -6.96 -7.65
N PHE A 363 -1.36 -6.20 -6.81
CA PHE A 363 -0.77 -5.56 -5.66
C PHE A 363 -0.59 -6.55 -4.51
N VAL A 364 0.52 -6.42 -3.79
CA VAL A 364 0.83 -7.19 -2.59
C VAL A 364 1.23 -6.19 -1.52
N ARG A 365 0.45 -6.11 -0.45
CA ARG A 365 0.81 -5.36 0.74
C ARG A 365 1.58 -6.26 1.69
N MET A 366 2.86 -5.98 1.85
CA MET A 366 3.73 -6.68 2.78
C MET A 366 3.41 -6.24 4.21
N ARG A 367 3.52 -7.18 5.15
CA ARG A 367 3.45 -6.88 6.58
C ARG A 367 4.73 -6.15 6.98
N GLY A 368 4.58 -5.11 7.81
CA GLY A 368 5.73 -4.35 8.31
C GLY A 368 6.74 -5.21 9.10
N PRO A 369 7.90 -4.63 9.47
CA PRO A 369 8.99 -5.34 10.12
C PRO A 369 8.63 -5.92 11.51
N GLU A 370 7.51 -5.50 12.09
CA GLU A 370 7.00 -5.96 13.40
C GLU A 370 6.29 -7.32 13.36
N ARG A 371 6.60 -8.18 12.38
CA ARG A 371 6.03 -9.54 12.28
C ARG A 371 6.32 -10.33 13.57
N PRO A 372 5.29 -10.86 14.25
CA PRO A 372 5.49 -11.73 15.41
C PRO A 372 6.35 -12.94 15.02
N GLY A 373 7.48 -13.15 15.71
CA GLY A 373 8.44 -14.21 15.40
C GLY A 373 9.59 -13.79 14.46
N GLY A 374 9.57 -12.56 13.94
CA GLY A 374 10.61 -12.04 13.05
C GLY A 374 10.63 -12.72 11.67
N PHE A 375 11.81 -12.79 11.06
CA PHE A 375 12.03 -13.40 9.73
C PHE A 375 12.92 -14.67 9.78
N GLY A 376 13.25 -15.16 10.98
CA GLY A 376 14.18 -16.28 11.15
C GLY A 376 13.67 -17.56 10.49
N ASP A 377 12.37 -17.82 10.60
CA ASP A 377 11.67 -18.93 9.95
C ASP A 377 11.75 -18.87 8.42
N VAL A 378 11.61 -17.69 7.83
CA VAL A 378 11.71 -17.49 6.37
C VAL A 378 13.14 -17.71 5.88
N VAL A 379 14.12 -17.22 6.63
CA VAL A 379 15.54 -17.41 6.32
C VAL A 379 15.90 -18.90 6.39
N GLU A 380 15.46 -19.61 7.43
CA GLU A 380 15.68 -21.04 7.58
C GLU A 380 15.00 -21.84 6.46
N PHE A 381 13.74 -21.53 6.16
CA PHE A 381 12.99 -22.16 5.08
C PHE A 381 13.68 -21.98 3.72
N ARG A 382 14.13 -20.76 3.40
CA ARG A 382 14.86 -20.46 2.16
C ARG A 382 16.17 -21.22 2.09
N ARG A 383 16.91 -21.32 3.20
CA ARG A 383 18.17 -22.06 3.26
C ARG A 383 17.96 -23.56 2.97
N GLU A 384 16.87 -24.13 3.47
CA GLU A 384 16.60 -25.57 3.36
C GLU A 384 15.91 -25.97 2.06
N HIS A 385 15.02 -25.12 1.56
CA HIS A 385 14.10 -25.46 0.47
C HIS A 385 14.17 -24.51 -0.73
N GLY A 386 14.98 -23.43 -0.65
CA GLY A 386 15.03 -22.39 -1.67
C GLY A 386 13.65 -21.76 -1.86
N CYS A 387 13.19 -21.70 -3.12
CA CYS A 387 11.82 -21.27 -3.45
C CYS A 387 10.88 -22.42 -3.85
N LEU A 388 11.29 -23.69 -3.71
CA LEU A 388 10.51 -24.84 -4.20
C LEU A 388 9.12 -24.90 -3.58
N GLY A 389 9.02 -24.71 -2.26
CA GLY A 389 7.71 -24.69 -1.59
C GLY A 389 6.80 -23.57 -2.09
N PHE A 390 7.35 -22.38 -2.35
CA PHE A 390 6.58 -21.25 -2.90
C PHE A 390 6.09 -21.55 -4.32
N LEU A 391 6.93 -22.16 -5.16
CA LEU A 391 6.56 -22.60 -6.50
C LEU A 391 5.45 -23.67 -6.46
N MET A 392 5.56 -24.65 -5.55
CA MET A 392 4.55 -25.69 -5.35
C MET A 392 3.21 -25.11 -4.90
N ALA A 393 3.21 -24.24 -3.89
CA ALA A 393 2.02 -23.52 -3.42
C ALA A 393 1.37 -22.69 -4.54
N SER A 394 2.19 -22.07 -5.38
CA SER A 394 1.73 -21.33 -6.55
C SER A 394 1.02 -22.23 -7.56
N CYS A 395 1.57 -23.41 -7.87
CA CYS A 395 0.94 -24.37 -8.78
C CYS A 395 -0.46 -24.77 -8.31
N ASP A 396 -0.62 -25.03 -7.01
CA ASP A 396 -1.91 -25.37 -6.41
C ASP A 396 -2.88 -24.18 -6.43
N LEU A 397 -2.41 -22.97 -6.15
CA LEU A 397 -3.24 -21.77 -6.26
C LEU A 397 -3.76 -21.59 -7.70
N TRP A 398 -2.92 -21.75 -8.72
CA TRP A 398 -3.33 -21.65 -10.13
C TRP A 398 -4.35 -22.73 -10.51
N LEU A 399 -4.20 -23.95 -10.00
CA LEU A 399 -5.15 -25.03 -10.20
C LEU A 399 -6.51 -24.75 -9.54
N MET A 400 -6.51 -24.15 -8.34
CA MET A 400 -7.71 -23.97 -7.51
C MET A 400 -8.44 -22.64 -7.77
N ARG A 401 -7.72 -21.56 -8.06
CA ARG A 401 -8.24 -20.19 -8.20
C ARG A 401 -8.23 -19.65 -9.63
N GLY A 402 -7.74 -20.42 -10.61
CA GLY A 402 -7.76 -20.01 -12.01
C GLY A 402 -6.84 -18.82 -12.30
N ASP A 403 -7.26 -17.88 -13.15
CA ASP A 403 -6.36 -16.91 -13.78
C ASP A 403 -6.28 -15.55 -13.08
N GLU A 404 -7.26 -15.25 -12.23
CA GLU A 404 -7.50 -13.89 -11.77
C GLU A 404 -6.74 -13.59 -10.47
N PRO A 405 -5.86 -12.56 -10.48
CA PRO A 405 -5.31 -12.04 -9.24
C PRO A 405 -6.39 -11.28 -8.46
N ARG A 406 -6.10 -11.05 -7.18
CA ARG A 406 -6.93 -10.24 -6.30
C ARG A 406 -6.69 -8.77 -6.60
N HIS A 407 -7.74 -8.06 -6.97
CA HIS A 407 -7.67 -6.62 -7.31
C HIS A 407 -8.18 -5.72 -6.18
N ASP A 408 -8.67 -6.32 -5.09
CA ASP A 408 -9.19 -5.66 -3.89
C ASP A 408 -8.08 -5.26 -2.88
N VAL A 409 -6.80 -5.41 -3.25
CA VAL A 409 -5.67 -5.00 -2.42
C VAL A 409 -5.47 -3.49 -2.50
N SER A 410 -5.66 -2.81 -1.36
CA SER A 410 -5.38 -1.38 -1.24
C SER A 410 -3.92 -1.14 -0.82
N LEU A 411 -3.21 -0.32 -1.60
CA LEU A 411 -1.85 0.13 -1.27
C LEU A 411 -1.81 1.29 -0.26
N ALA A 412 -2.96 1.81 0.15
CA ALA A 412 -3.03 2.94 1.06
C ALA A 412 -2.44 2.59 2.44
N ASP A 413 -1.52 3.44 2.91
CA ASP A 413 -0.93 3.36 4.25
C ASP A 413 -1.29 4.63 5.05
N PRO A 414 -2.37 4.61 5.85
CA PRO A 414 -2.80 5.76 6.64
C PRO A 414 -1.76 6.27 7.65
N LEU A 415 -0.76 5.46 7.97
CA LEU A 415 0.33 5.82 8.88
C LEU A 415 1.39 6.72 8.21
N LYS A 416 1.38 6.84 6.88
CA LYS A 416 2.34 7.61 6.08
C LYS A 416 1.71 8.84 5.40
N LEU A 417 0.78 9.50 6.09
CA LEU A 417 0.25 10.79 5.65
C LEU A 417 1.18 11.92 6.12
N THR A 418 1.53 12.84 5.21
CA THR A 418 2.13 14.11 5.62
C THR A 418 1.06 15.00 6.25
N ASP A 419 1.44 16.00 7.05
CA ASP A 419 0.51 16.97 7.65
C ASP A 419 -0.46 17.55 6.61
N LYS A 420 0.04 17.85 5.41
CA LYS A 420 -0.78 18.41 4.31
C LYS A 420 -1.81 17.43 3.77
N GLU A 421 -1.52 16.13 3.78
CA GLU A 421 -2.42 15.10 3.29
C GLU A 421 -3.41 14.68 4.36
N GLN A 422 -2.97 14.69 5.62
CA GLN A 422 -3.85 14.56 6.75
C GLN A 422 -4.90 15.69 6.76
N ASP A 423 -4.49 16.95 6.57
CA ASP A 423 -5.41 18.09 6.39
C ASP A 423 -6.45 17.83 5.28
N ILE A 424 -6.04 17.19 4.17
CA ILE A 424 -6.92 16.89 3.03
C ILE A 424 -7.89 15.76 3.40
N VAL A 425 -7.41 14.68 3.99
CA VAL A 425 -8.24 13.54 4.42
C VAL A 425 -9.28 14.01 5.44
N GLU A 426 -8.85 14.79 6.43
CA GLU A 426 -9.74 15.41 7.43
C GLU A 426 -10.79 16.27 6.76
N ALA A 427 -10.41 17.19 5.87
CA ALA A 427 -11.36 18.03 5.15
C ALA A 427 -12.35 17.23 4.29
N VAL A 428 -11.94 16.11 3.70
CA VAL A 428 -12.81 15.18 2.94
C VAL A 428 -13.75 14.41 3.85
N CYS A 429 -13.31 14.01 5.03
CA CYS A 429 -14.16 13.28 5.98
C CYS A 429 -15.12 14.20 6.74
N ASP A 430 -14.70 15.41 7.10
CA ASP A 430 -15.51 16.43 7.80
C ASP A 430 -16.50 17.14 6.87
N GLY A 431 -16.17 17.25 5.57
CA GLY A 431 -16.97 17.93 4.55
C GLY A 431 -18.29 17.23 4.18
N GLY A 432 -18.96 16.55 5.12
CA GLY A 432 -20.19 15.77 4.99
C GLY A 432 -21.46 16.53 4.56
N GLY A 433 -21.37 17.42 3.57
CA GLY A 433 -22.49 18.12 2.96
C GLY A 433 -22.72 17.68 1.52
N LYS A 434 -23.75 16.86 1.30
CA LYS A 434 -24.36 16.70 -0.03
C LYS A 434 -24.73 18.08 -0.56
N THR A 435 -24.10 18.53 -1.63
CA THR A 435 -24.66 19.59 -2.49
C THR A 435 -25.24 18.93 -3.73
N ALA A 436 -26.15 19.62 -4.43
CA ALA A 436 -27.09 19.07 -5.41
C ALA A 436 -26.49 18.41 -6.69
N VAL A 437 -25.19 18.08 -6.69
CA VAL A 437 -24.46 17.42 -7.76
C VAL A 437 -23.57 16.32 -7.16
N GLY A 438 -24.17 15.20 -6.73
CA GLY A 438 -23.45 13.97 -6.40
C GLY A 438 -22.53 14.02 -5.16
N ASP A 439 -22.17 12.85 -4.64
CA ASP A 439 -21.49 12.67 -3.36
C ASP A 439 -20.06 13.27 -3.29
N LEU A 440 -19.73 13.86 -2.13
CA LEU A 440 -18.41 14.35 -1.65
C LEU A 440 -17.76 15.53 -2.41
N LEU A 441 -18.00 16.76 -1.93
CA LEU A 441 -17.31 17.98 -2.38
C LEU A 441 -16.67 18.70 -1.19
N VAL A 442 -15.33 18.76 -1.15
CA VAL A 442 -14.61 19.64 -0.21
C VAL A 442 -14.30 20.98 -0.85
N SER A 443 -14.66 22.06 -0.15
CA SER A 443 -14.19 23.41 -0.42
C SER A 443 -12.74 23.56 0.04
N VAL A 444 -11.77 23.51 -0.89
CA VAL A 444 -10.37 23.76 -0.53
C VAL A 444 -10.08 25.26 -0.66
N SER A 445 -9.74 25.91 0.46
CA SER A 445 -9.37 27.32 0.47
C SER A 445 -8.13 27.58 -0.41
N PRO A 446 -8.06 28.72 -1.13
CA PRO A 446 -7.09 28.98 -2.20
C PRO A 446 -5.61 29.14 -1.76
N LYS A 447 -5.27 28.91 -0.49
CA LYS A 447 -3.93 29.21 0.05
C LYS A 447 -2.87 28.13 -0.22
N ARG A 448 -3.22 26.93 -0.69
CA ARG A 448 -2.23 25.87 -0.98
C ARG A 448 -2.61 25.12 -2.27
N SER A 449 -1.75 25.20 -3.28
CA SER A 449 -1.85 24.35 -4.47
C SER A 449 -1.45 22.93 -4.11
N VAL A 450 -2.42 22.01 -4.01
CA VAL A 450 -2.15 20.58 -3.85
C VAL A 450 -1.77 20.00 -5.22
N GLN A 451 -0.69 19.23 -5.30
CA GLN A 451 -0.26 18.58 -6.54
C GLN A 451 -1.26 17.48 -6.94
N GLU A 452 -1.37 17.22 -8.25
CA GLU A 452 -2.32 16.24 -8.80
C GLU A 452 -1.96 14.79 -8.39
N GLU A 453 -0.66 14.51 -8.28
CA GLU A 453 -0.12 13.23 -7.78
C GLU A 453 -0.54 12.96 -6.34
N THR A 454 -0.48 13.97 -5.46
CA THR A 454 -0.94 13.88 -4.06
C THR A 454 -2.42 13.50 -3.97
N LEU A 455 -3.26 14.06 -4.85
CA LEU A 455 -4.69 13.71 -4.87
C LEU A 455 -4.89 12.29 -5.39
N ALA A 456 -4.24 11.93 -6.50
CA ALA A 456 -4.32 10.58 -7.07
C ALA A 456 -3.84 9.50 -6.08
N ARG A 457 -2.81 9.80 -5.27
CA ARG A 457 -2.28 8.94 -4.19
C ARG A 457 -3.31 8.63 -3.11
N LEU A 458 -4.16 9.61 -2.79
CA LEU A 458 -5.24 9.44 -1.82
C LEU A 458 -6.52 8.85 -2.44
N GLY A 459 -6.60 8.69 -3.77
CA GLY A 459 -7.83 8.30 -4.46
C GLY A 459 -8.80 9.48 -4.70
N LEU A 460 -8.26 10.69 -4.71
CA LEU A 460 -8.98 11.94 -4.89
C LEU A 460 -8.69 12.55 -6.27
N ALA A 461 -9.64 13.33 -6.78
CA ALA A 461 -9.41 14.16 -7.97
C ALA A 461 -10.10 15.51 -7.85
N ARG A 462 -9.64 16.47 -8.66
CA ARG A 462 -10.31 17.77 -8.80
C ARG A 462 -11.56 17.59 -9.64
N LEU A 463 -12.72 17.93 -9.07
CA LEU A 463 -14.02 17.81 -9.74
C LEU A 463 -14.47 19.11 -10.43
N GLY A 464 -13.66 20.18 -10.34
CA GLY A 464 -13.92 21.46 -10.99
C GLY A 464 -14.11 22.60 -9.99
N VAL A 465 -14.87 23.61 -10.41
CA VAL A 465 -15.15 24.83 -9.64
C VAL A 465 -16.66 24.95 -9.44
N VAL A 466 -17.11 25.01 -8.19
CA VAL A 466 -18.52 25.19 -7.81
C VAL A 466 -18.70 26.57 -7.20
N TRP A 467 -19.83 27.22 -7.49
CA TRP A 467 -20.18 28.49 -6.89
C TRP A 467 -20.80 28.28 -5.50
N ASP A 468 -20.09 28.67 -4.45
CA ASP A 468 -20.60 28.60 -3.08
C ASP A 468 -21.52 29.80 -2.81
N LYS A 469 -22.82 29.54 -2.70
CA LYS A 469 -23.84 30.56 -2.42
C LYS A 469 -23.73 31.15 -1.01
N SER A 470 -23.18 30.41 -0.05
CA SER A 470 -23.03 30.87 1.34
C SER A 470 -21.86 31.84 1.51
N GLN A 471 -20.79 31.64 0.72
CA GLN A 471 -19.60 32.50 0.75
C GLN A 471 -19.49 33.47 -0.43
N GLY A 472 -20.43 33.42 -1.38
CA GLY A 472 -20.48 34.32 -2.53
C GLY A 472 -19.25 34.23 -3.45
N LYS A 473 -18.58 33.08 -3.51
CA LYS A 473 -17.33 32.89 -4.27
C LYS A 473 -17.26 31.56 -4.98
N ALA A 474 -16.47 31.52 -6.06
CA ALA A 474 -16.11 30.30 -6.76
C ALA A 474 -15.09 29.49 -5.94
N VAL A 475 -15.40 28.22 -5.69
CA VAL A 475 -14.60 27.32 -4.86
C VAL A 475 -14.17 26.12 -5.69
N ARG A 476 -12.89 25.73 -5.58
CA ARG A 476 -12.37 24.51 -6.21
C ARG A 476 -12.74 23.30 -5.37
N CYS A 477 -13.25 22.27 -6.02
CA CYS A 477 -13.73 21.07 -5.36
C CYS A 477 -12.83 19.88 -5.62
N ILE A 478 -12.61 19.11 -4.55
CA ILE A 478 -11.96 17.81 -4.57
C ILE A 478 -12.99 16.79 -4.09
N GLY A 479 -13.03 15.64 -4.75
CA GLY A 479 -13.89 14.52 -4.35
C GLY A 479 -13.17 13.19 -4.50
N VAL A 480 -13.75 12.16 -3.88
CA VAL A 480 -13.24 10.78 -3.95
C VAL A 480 -13.63 10.18 -5.30
N VAL A 481 -12.61 9.76 -6.06
CA VAL A 481 -12.81 9.08 -7.35
C VAL A 481 -12.42 7.60 -7.30
N ASP A 482 -11.68 7.19 -6.26
CA ASP A 482 -11.29 5.81 -5.98
C ASP A 482 -11.53 5.50 -4.50
N GLU A 483 -12.74 5.00 -4.19
CA GLU A 483 -13.12 4.68 -2.80
C GLU A 483 -12.29 3.53 -2.22
N ALA A 484 -11.83 2.57 -3.02
CA ALA A 484 -10.99 1.48 -2.52
C ALA A 484 -9.62 1.99 -2.04
N ARG A 485 -9.11 3.04 -2.68
CA ARG A 485 -7.89 3.75 -2.25
C ARG A 485 -8.14 4.70 -1.09
N PHE A 486 -9.29 5.37 -1.04
CA PHE A 486 -9.59 6.34 0.02
C PHE A 486 -10.10 5.72 1.33
N ALA A 487 -10.79 4.57 1.28
CA ALA A 487 -11.45 3.94 2.43
C ALA A 487 -10.51 3.69 3.63
N PRO A 488 -9.26 3.20 3.48
CA PRO A 488 -8.37 3.01 4.62
C PRO A 488 -8.04 4.31 5.36
N TYR A 489 -7.93 5.44 4.65
CA TYR A 489 -7.71 6.75 5.28
C TYR A 489 -8.97 7.21 6.04
N ARG A 490 -10.15 6.96 5.47
CA ARG A 490 -11.44 7.28 6.11
C ARG A 490 -11.65 6.47 7.39
N GLU A 491 -11.38 5.17 7.36
CA GLU A 491 -11.49 4.27 8.52
C GLU A 491 -10.52 4.69 9.64
N ALA A 492 -9.26 4.99 9.28
CA ALA A 492 -8.27 5.46 10.25
C ALA A 492 -8.68 6.79 10.90
N TRP A 493 -9.25 7.71 10.12
CA TRP A 493 -9.78 8.97 10.63
C TRP A 493 -11.00 8.77 11.54
N GLN A 494 -11.95 7.91 11.16
CA GLN A 494 -13.13 7.60 11.97
C GLN A 494 -12.74 6.98 13.31
N GLU A 495 -11.78 6.06 13.31
CA GLU A 495 -11.29 5.44 14.53
C GLU A 495 -10.58 6.44 15.44
N ALA A 496 -9.71 7.30 14.88
CA ALA A 496 -9.06 8.36 15.65
C ALA A 496 -10.09 9.32 16.30
N ARG A 497 -11.17 9.65 15.58
CA ARG A 497 -12.27 10.48 16.11
C ARG A 497 -13.04 9.78 17.22
N ARG A 498 -13.37 8.49 17.04
CA ARG A 498 -14.06 7.69 18.06
C ARG A 498 -13.24 7.58 19.34
N MET A 499 -11.93 7.37 19.22
CA MET A 499 -11.01 7.36 20.37
C MET A 499 -10.99 8.73 21.09
N ALA A 500 -11.03 9.83 20.34
CA ALA A 500 -11.06 11.18 20.91
C ALA A 500 -12.38 11.48 21.64
N GLU A 501 -13.52 11.15 21.03
CA GLU A 501 -14.86 11.32 21.62
C GLU A 501 -15.01 10.46 22.89
N ALA A 502 -14.50 9.23 22.90
CA ALA A 502 -14.49 8.37 24.08
C ALA A 502 -13.65 8.96 25.23
N ALA A 503 -12.48 9.51 24.93
CA ALA A 503 -11.63 10.18 25.92
C ALA A 503 -12.30 11.44 26.49
N GLU A 504 -13.00 12.22 25.67
CA GLU A 504 -13.74 13.40 26.11
C GLU A 504 -14.93 13.03 27.01
N ALA A 505 -15.67 11.97 26.67
CA ALA A 505 -16.77 11.46 27.49
C ALA A 505 -16.29 10.93 28.85
N GLU A 506 -15.14 10.24 28.90
CA GLU A 506 -14.53 9.78 30.15
C GLU A 506 -14.14 10.97 31.06
N GLU A 507 -13.57 12.03 30.47
CA GLU A 507 -13.19 13.23 31.20
C GLU A 507 -14.41 14.03 31.71
N ALA A 508 -15.50 14.07 30.93
CA ALA A 508 -16.77 14.67 31.36
C ALA A 508 -17.40 13.93 32.54
N SER A 509 -17.27 12.59 32.61
CA SER A 509 -17.80 11.77 33.70
C SER A 509 -17.08 11.98 35.04
N LYS A 510 -15.88 12.60 35.06
CA LYS A 510 -15.09 12.83 36.28
C LYS A 510 -15.39 14.17 36.98
N ARG A 511 -16.27 15.01 36.41
CA ARG A 511 -16.62 16.33 36.99
C ARG A 511 -17.55 16.17 38.19
N VAL A 512 -17.18 16.78 39.32
CA VAL A 512 -18.02 16.84 40.54
C VAL A 512 -18.93 18.06 40.45
N PRO A 513 -20.28 17.91 40.45
CA PRO A 513 -21.20 19.05 40.39
C PRO A 513 -21.20 19.87 41.71
N VAL A 514 -21.79 21.07 41.69
CA VAL A 514 -22.08 21.83 42.91
C VAL A 514 -22.97 20.96 43.81
N PRO A 515 -22.67 20.82 45.13
CA PRO A 515 -23.53 20.07 46.05
C PRO A 515 -24.98 20.53 45.94
N LEU A 516 -25.90 19.60 45.75
CA LEU A 516 -27.32 19.87 45.86
C LEU A 516 -27.69 19.89 47.35
N PRO A 517 -28.74 20.63 47.75
CA PRO A 517 -29.26 20.52 49.11
C PRO A 517 -29.77 19.08 49.29
N ASP A 518 -29.00 18.25 49.99
CA ASP A 518 -29.35 16.86 50.22
C ASP A 518 -30.67 16.78 50.99
N GLY A 519 -31.62 15.98 50.47
CA GLY A 519 -32.93 15.76 51.08
C GLY A 519 -32.91 14.96 52.40
N GLY A 520 -31.72 14.73 52.98
CA GLY A 520 -31.50 14.15 54.30
C GLY A 520 -30.35 14.92 54.95
N ASP A 521 -30.59 15.45 56.15
CA ASP A 521 -29.72 16.36 56.91
C ASP A 521 -29.49 17.73 56.27
N VAL A 522 -30.57 18.44 55.98
CA VAL A 522 -30.53 19.89 55.68
C VAL A 522 -29.91 20.62 56.87
N PRO A 523 -28.74 21.27 56.72
CA PRO A 523 -28.20 22.14 57.77
C PRO A 523 -29.24 23.21 58.09
N ALA A 524 -29.45 23.51 59.38
CA ALA A 524 -30.57 24.33 59.83
C ALA A 524 -30.70 25.62 58.96
N PRO A 525 -31.87 25.94 58.40
CA PRO A 525 -32.04 27.01 57.40
C PRO A 525 -31.75 28.42 57.95
N ASP A 526 -31.57 28.53 59.27
CA ASP A 526 -31.19 29.70 60.04
C ASP A 526 -29.69 29.73 60.42
N ALA A 527 -28.92 28.70 60.06
CA ALA A 527 -27.50 28.63 60.37
C ALA A 527 -26.71 29.75 59.68
N THR A 528 -25.88 30.42 60.46
CA THR A 528 -25.08 31.56 60.03
C THR A 528 -23.58 31.21 60.02
N PRO A 529 -22.77 31.81 59.14
CA PRO A 529 -21.36 31.43 59.01
C PRO A 529 -20.55 31.60 60.31
N ASP A 530 -20.91 32.54 61.20
CA ASP A 530 -20.29 32.70 62.52
C ASP A 530 -20.48 31.50 63.45
N SER A 531 -21.58 30.74 63.29
CA SER A 531 -21.80 29.49 64.03
C SER A 531 -20.81 28.37 63.64
N TYR A 532 -20.13 28.52 62.50
CA TYR A 532 -19.07 27.64 62.00
C TYR A 532 -17.69 28.33 62.03
N GLY A 533 -17.49 29.28 62.94
CA GLY A 533 -16.18 29.91 63.17
C GLY A 533 -15.72 30.88 62.07
N PHE A 534 -16.60 31.31 61.17
CA PHE A 534 -16.30 32.39 60.23
C PHE A 534 -16.67 33.75 60.85
N ALA A 535 -15.68 34.52 61.29
CA ALA A 535 -15.97 35.83 61.88
C ALA A 535 -16.42 36.83 60.79
N CYS A 536 -17.58 37.45 61.01
CA CYS A 536 -18.16 38.40 60.07
C CYS A 536 -19.09 39.41 60.75
N ASP A 537 -19.37 40.50 60.04
CA ASP A 537 -20.38 41.48 60.37
C ASP A 537 -21.62 41.29 59.47
N TYR A 538 -22.81 41.58 60.01
CA TYR A 538 -24.09 41.47 59.31
C TYR A 538 -24.75 42.83 59.14
N VAL A 539 -25.23 43.10 57.92
CA VAL A 539 -25.91 44.36 57.58
C VAL A 539 -27.18 44.09 56.78
N PRO A 540 -28.31 44.78 57.05
CA PRO A 540 -29.51 44.66 56.22
C PRO A 540 -29.23 45.03 54.75
N ALA A 541 -29.76 44.24 53.83
CA ALA A 541 -29.67 44.50 52.39
C ALA A 541 -31.08 44.56 51.79
N ARG A 542 -31.17 45.18 50.62
CA ARG A 542 -32.42 45.29 49.85
C ARG A 542 -32.62 44.06 48.94
N PRO A 543 -33.84 43.81 48.43
CA PRO A 543 -34.12 42.72 47.48
C PRO A 543 -33.28 42.75 46.20
N ASP A 544 -32.76 43.92 45.80
CA ASP A 544 -31.84 44.13 44.67
C ASP A 544 -30.37 43.82 45.01
N LYS A 545 -30.12 43.18 46.16
CA LYS A 545 -28.79 42.78 46.69
C LYS A 545 -27.92 43.95 47.14
N VAL A 546 -28.48 45.14 47.33
CA VAL A 546 -27.70 46.33 47.76
C VAL A 546 -27.74 46.50 49.28
N ALA A 547 -26.58 46.38 49.93
CA ALA A 547 -26.38 46.79 51.33
C ALA A 547 -25.93 48.26 51.39
N VAL A 548 -26.84 49.16 51.76
CA VAL A 548 -26.57 50.60 51.76
C VAL A 548 -25.73 50.99 52.98
N ASN A 549 -24.67 51.78 52.78
CA ASN A 549 -23.80 52.30 53.84
C ASN A 549 -23.20 51.22 54.77
N TRP A 550 -23.06 49.98 54.30
CA TRP A 550 -22.59 48.87 55.12
C TRP A 550 -21.26 49.16 55.83
N LYS A 551 -20.30 49.83 55.18
CA LYS A 551 -19.03 50.24 55.80
C LYS A 551 -19.22 51.12 57.02
N LYS A 552 -20.10 52.12 56.92
CA LYS A 552 -20.43 53.02 58.03
C LYS A 552 -21.15 52.29 59.16
N LEU A 553 -22.00 51.31 58.83
CA LEU A 553 -22.72 50.53 59.83
C LEU A 553 -21.80 49.59 60.61
N VAL A 554 -20.82 48.97 59.94
CA VAL A 554 -19.80 48.13 60.58
C VAL A 554 -18.83 48.93 61.47
N GLU A 555 -18.61 50.21 61.15
CA GLU A 555 -17.74 51.11 61.92
C GLU A 555 -18.51 51.90 63.00
N ALA A 556 -19.84 51.87 63.00
CA ALA A 556 -20.67 52.65 63.90
C ALA A 556 -20.69 52.01 65.30
N PRO A 557 -20.26 52.72 66.37
CA PRO A 557 -20.17 52.15 67.72
C PRO A 557 -21.54 51.89 68.37
N ASP A 558 -22.61 52.43 67.80
CA ASP A 558 -23.99 52.32 68.26
C ASP A 558 -24.84 51.30 67.49
N VAL A 559 -24.24 50.58 66.53
CA VAL A 559 -24.92 49.55 65.73
C VAL A 559 -24.33 48.17 66.04
N ASP A 560 -25.16 47.24 66.52
CA ASP A 560 -24.75 45.85 66.70
C ASP A 560 -24.83 45.10 65.36
N THR A 561 -23.68 44.93 64.70
CA THR A 561 -23.52 44.12 63.47
C THR A 561 -23.10 42.67 63.75
N SER A 562 -22.99 42.27 65.01
CA SER A 562 -22.52 40.91 65.36
C SER A 562 -23.56 39.82 65.15
N LYS A 563 -24.82 40.19 64.89
CA LYS A 563 -25.94 39.26 64.73
C LYS A 563 -26.69 39.52 63.44
N ARG A 564 -27.20 38.45 62.84
CA ARG A 564 -28.09 38.52 61.67
C ARG A 564 -29.27 39.45 61.96
N PRO A 565 -29.51 40.48 61.13
CA PRO A 565 -30.65 41.38 61.30
C PRO A 565 -31.96 40.67 60.97
N ASP A 566 -33.06 41.14 61.58
CA ASP A 566 -34.43 40.73 61.25
C ASP A 566 -34.88 41.38 59.93
N SER A 567 -34.25 40.95 58.84
CA SER A 567 -34.50 41.42 57.47
C SER A 567 -34.57 40.22 56.52
N PRO A 568 -35.45 40.25 55.50
CA PRO A 568 -35.56 39.17 54.51
C PRO A 568 -34.29 38.99 53.65
N VAL A 569 -33.46 40.03 53.56
CA VAL A 569 -32.16 40.00 52.87
C VAL A 569 -31.11 40.66 53.75
N TYR A 570 -29.94 40.04 53.85
CA TYR A 570 -28.82 40.58 54.59
C TYR A 570 -27.49 40.27 53.88
N ALA A 571 -26.53 41.14 54.10
CA ALA A 571 -25.16 41.01 53.64
C ALA A 571 -24.27 40.44 54.75
N VAL A 572 -23.30 39.61 54.36
CA VAL A 572 -22.23 39.08 55.19
C VAL A 572 -20.92 39.75 54.78
N ILE A 573 -20.29 40.41 55.74
CA ILE A 573 -19.02 41.13 55.55
C ILE A 573 -17.92 40.34 56.26
N PRO A 574 -16.94 39.77 55.54
CA PRO A 574 -15.84 39.04 56.17
C PRO A 574 -15.03 39.94 57.12
N ALA A 575 -14.77 39.48 58.34
CA ALA A 575 -13.87 40.16 59.26
C ALA A 575 -12.39 40.08 58.79
N PRO A 576 -11.47 40.85 59.38
CA PRO A 576 -10.03 40.68 59.11
C PRO A 576 -9.60 39.22 59.33
N GLY A 577 -8.80 38.68 58.40
CA GLY A 577 -8.41 37.26 58.41
C GLY A 577 -9.42 36.29 57.77
N TYR A 578 -10.50 36.76 57.14
CA TYR A 578 -11.49 35.91 56.48
C TYR A 578 -11.83 36.38 55.05
N CYS A 579 -12.19 35.45 54.18
CA CYS A 579 -12.61 35.74 52.80
C CYS A 579 -13.72 34.82 52.31
N VAL A 580 -14.42 35.27 51.26
CA VAL A 580 -15.41 34.49 50.52
C VAL A 580 -15.03 34.47 49.03
N LEU A 581 -15.02 33.28 48.44
CA LEU A 581 -14.93 33.07 47.00
C LEU A 581 -16.35 32.96 46.44
N ASP A 582 -16.75 33.89 45.59
CA ASP A 582 -18.06 33.93 44.93
C ASP A 582 -17.90 33.37 43.50
N LEU A 583 -18.39 32.15 43.29
CA LEU A 583 -18.24 31.39 42.05
C LEU A 583 -19.46 31.60 41.16
N ASP A 584 -19.28 32.42 40.13
CA ASP A 584 -20.34 32.80 39.21
C ASP A 584 -20.58 31.75 38.13
N THR A 585 -21.83 31.64 37.69
CA THR A 585 -22.24 30.83 36.53
C THR A 585 -22.21 31.67 35.26
N ASP A 586 -21.63 31.15 34.18
CA ASP A 586 -21.66 31.86 32.89
C ASP A 586 -23.06 31.80 32.26
N LYS A 587 -23.54 32.95 31.76
CA LYS A 587 -24.87 33.08 31.14
C LYS A 587 -24.89 32.70 29.65
N GLY A 588 -23.73 32.41 29.05
CA GLY A 588 -23.55 32.13 27.63
C GLY A 588 -23.06 30.71 27.29
N GLY A 589 -22.98 29.81 28.27
CA GLY A 589 -22.49 28.43 28.09
C GLY A 589 -20.97 28.25 28.16
N GLY A 590 -20.23 29.27 28.63
CA GLY A 590 -18.82 29.18 29.01
C GLY A 590 -18.59 28.41 30.31
N ALA A 591 -17.33 28.24 30.70
CA ALA A 591 -16.98 27.51 31.92
C ALA A 591 -17.36 28.30 33.18
N ASP A 592 -18.16 27.72 34.08
CA ASP A 592 -18.53 28.32 35.36
C ASP A 592 -17.39 28.31 36.40
N GLY A 593 -17.47 29.19 37.40
CA GLY A 593 -16.44 29.36 38.43
C GLY A 593 -16.20 28.10 39.27
N TRP A 594 -17.25 27.28 39.48
CA TRP A 594 -17.18 26.01 40.20
C TRP A 594 -16.31 24.98 39.47
N THR A 595 -16.54 24.84 38.17
CA THR A 595 -15.79 23.93 37.29
C THR A 595 -14.34 24.38 37.14
N VAL A 596 -14.12 25.69 36.98
CA VAL A 596 -12.76 26.25 36.88
C VAL A 596 -11.97 26.02 38.16
N LEU A 597 -12.55 26.34 39.32
CA LEU A 597 -11.86 26.21 40.60
C LEU A 597 -11.51 24.75 40.92
N GLN A 598 -12.44 23.81 40.72
CA GLN A 598 -12.16 22.40 41.01
C GLN A 598 -11.13 21.78 40.06
N ARG A 599 -11.17 22.16 38.77
CA ARG A 599 -10.17 21.69 37.78
C ARG A 599 -8.76 22.10 38.17
N GLU A 600 -8.59 23.28 38.74
CA GLU A 600 -7.28 23.88 38.97
C GLU A 600 -6.76 23.70 40.40
N THR A 601 -7.65 23.45 41.37
CA THR A 601 -7.28 23.30 42.80
C THR A 601 -7.53 21.90 43.36
N GLY A 602 -8.48 21.14 42.80
CA GLY A 602 -8.86 19.80 43.24
C GLY A 602 -10.37 19.67 43.49
N SER A 603 -10.86 18.43 43.60
CA SER A 603 -12.29 18.16 43.86
C SER A 603 -12.74 18.68 45.21
N TYR A 604 -13.92 19.30 45.24
CA TYR A 604 -14.55 19.78 46.47
C TYR A 604 -14.79 18.63 47.45
N GLY A 605 -14.46 18.86 48.72
CA GLY A 605 -14.45 17.87 49.80
C GLY A 605 -13.19 17.01 49.90
N GLY A 606 -12.22 17.19 48.99
CA GLY A 606 -10.89 16.59 49.10
C GLY A 606 -9.90 17.44 49.91
N GLU A 607 -8.68 16.93 50.11
CA GLU A 607 -7.64 17.62 50.91
C GLU A 607 -7.27 19.02 50.39
N ARG A 608 -7.38 19.26 49.07
CA ARG A 608 -6.96 20.52 48.44
C ARG A 608 -8.06 21.57 48.38
N LEU A 609 -9.32 21.14 48.39
CA LEU A 609 -10.51 21.99 48.39
C LEU A 609 -11.50 21.43 49.42
N PRO A 610 -11.22 21.60 50.73
CA PRO A 610 -11.98 20.97 51.79
C PRO A 610 -13.42 21.47 51.86
N ARG A 611 -14.30 20.68 52.50
CA ARG A 611 -15.67 21.12 52.80
C ARG A 611 -15.63 22.36 53.67
N THR A 612 -16.50 23.30 53.35
CA THR A 612 -16.61 24.58 54.06
C THR A 612 -18.07 25.02 54.10
N PHE A 613 -18.35 26.17 54.70
CA PHE A 613 -19.65 26.81 54.61
C PHE A 613 -19.89 27.24 53.16
N VAL A 614 -20.87 26.64 52.49
CA VAL A 614 -21.20 26.87 51.07
C VAL A 614 -22.61 27.39 50.92
N VAL A 615 -22.75 28.54 50.26
CA VAL A 615 -24.06 29.13 49.97
C VAL A 615 -24.31 29.12 48.47
N GLY A 616 -25.33 28.39 48.03
CA GLY A 616 -25.81 28.37 46.66
C GLY A 616 -26.51 29.66 46.29
N THR A 617 -26.14 30.22 45.15
CA THR A 617 -26.76 31.43 44.61
C THR A 617 -27.94 31.08 43.71
N PRO A 618 -28.95 31.97 43.55
CA PRO A 618 -30.11 31.68 42.70
C PRO A 618 -29.79 31.46 41.22
N SER A 619 -28.62 31.90 40.75
CA SER A 619 -28.14 31.70 39.38
C SER A 619 -27.48 30.32 39.17
N GLY A 620 -27.31 29.52 40.22
CA GLY A 620 -26.62 28.23 40.18
C GLY A 620 -25.14 28.28 40.55
N GLY A 621 -24.64 29.45 40.99
CA GLY A 621 -23.28 29.62 41.50
C GLY A 621 -23.18 29.28 42.99
N ALA A 622 -22.01 29.52 43.60
CA ALA A 622 -21.79 29.22 45.01
C ALA A 622 -20.80 30.17 45.69
N HIS A 623 -21.06 30.53 46.94
CA HIS A 623 -20.12 31.23 47.82
C HIS A 623 -19.39 30.22 48.71
N LEU A 624 -18.05 30.20 48.71
CA LEU A 624 -17.23 29.38 49.61
C LEU A 624 -16.48 30.27 50.61
N TYR A 625 -16.57 29.93 51.89
CA TYR A 625 -16.05 30.75 52.98
C TYR A 625 -14.73 30.16 53.50
N TYR A 626 -13.70 30.97 53.76
CA TYR A 626 -12.41 30.48 54.25
C TYR A 626 -11.78 31.45 55.26
N ARG A 627 -10.93 30.90 56.12
CA ARG A 627 -9.96 31.67 56.91
C ARG A 627 -8.71 31.92 56.06
N ILE A 628 -8.19 33.14 56.12
CA ILE A 628 -6.98 33.53 55.41
C ILE A 628 -5.78 33.16 56.27
N PRO A 629 -4.81 32.39 55.76
CA PRO A 629 -3.56 32.11 56.46
C PRO A 629 -2.80 33.40 56.77
N ASP A 630 -2.11 33.45 57.91
CA ASP A 630 -1.39 34.65 58.39
C ASP A 630 -0.47 35.27 57.32
N ALA A 631 0.17 34.44 56.49
CA ALA A 631 1.07 34.88 55.41
C ALA A 631 0.37 35.69 54.29
N MET A 632 -0.95 35.61 54.18
CA MET A 632 -1.75 36.30 53.14
C MET A 632 -2.69 37.37 53.72
N CYS A 633 -2.83 37.46 55.04
CA CYS A 633 -3.70 38.44 55.69
C CYS A 633 -3.27 39.87 55.30
N GLY A 634 -4.22 40.69 54.84
CA GLY A 634 -3.99 42.04 54.34
C GLY A 634 -3.52 42.12 52.88
N HIS A 635 -3.12 41.01 52.26
CA HIS A 635 -2.57 40.96 50.89
C HIS A 635 -3.58 40.53 49.82
N LEU A 636 -4.78 40.07 50.19
CA LEU A 636 -5.85 39.73 49.25
C LEU A 636 -6.63 40.97 48.80
N LYS A 637 -6.94 41.04 47.50
CA LYS A 637 -7.77 42.09 46.88
C LYS A 637 -9.24 41.68 46.85
N ASP A 638 -10.13 42.67 46.98
CA ASP A 638 -11.52 42.52 46.53
C ASP A 638 -11.50 42.64 45.01
N ALA A 639 -11.67 41.51 44.32
CA ALA A 639 -11.46 41.40 42.88
C ALA A 639 -12.69 40.80 42.21
N VAL A 640 -13.15 41.46 41.16
CA VAL A 640 -14.26 41.01 40.32
C VAL A 640 -13.69 40.44 39.04
N HIS A 641 -13.93 39.14 38.81
CA HIS A 641 -13.48 38.40 37.65
C HIS A 641 -12.00 38.67 37.27
N ALA A 642 -11.08 38.51 38.22
CA ALA A 642 -9.66 38.76 37.98
C ALA A 642 -9.18 37.90 36.80
N GLN A 643 -8.55 38.55 35.80
CA GLN A 643 -8.12 37.91 34.56
C GLN A 643 -9.25 37.23 33.74
N GLY A 644 -10.50 37.63 33.94
CA GLY A 644 -11.66 37.09 33.21
C GLY A 644 -12.16 35.74 33.73
N ILE A 645 -11.67 35.29 34.90
CA ILE A 645 -12.11 34.06 35.55
C ILE A 645 -13.41 34.35 36.30
N PRO A 646 -14.47 33.52 36.19
CA PRO A 646 -15.76 33.74 36.87
C PRO A 646 -15.71 33.38 38.37
N VAL A 647 -14.73 33.95 39.07
CA VAL A 647 -14.53 33.83 40.51
C VAL A 647 -14.27 35.22 41.07
N ASP A 648 -15.21 35.71 41.88
CA ASP A 648 -15.09 36.95 42.62
C ASP A 648 -14.51 36.67 44.01
N MET A 649 -13.69 37.60 44.53
CA MET A 649 -13.09 37.49 45.87
C MET A 649 -13.60 38.63 46.74
N ARG A 650 -14.20 38.30 47.90
CA ARG A 650 -14.57 39.26 48.94
C ARG A 650 -13.70 39.02 50.17
N ALA A 651 -12.74 39.91 50.44
CA ALA A 651 -11.79 39.75 51.55
C ALA A 651 -11.93 40.85 52.60
N GLU A 652 -11.71 40.51 53.88
CA GLU A 652 -11.26 41.40 54.97
C GLU A 652 -11.88 42.81 55.00
N ARG A 653 -13.19 42.94 55.21
CA ARG A 653 -13.92 44.24 55.27
C ARG A 653 -13.84 45.09 53.99
N LYS A 654 -13.45 44.52 52.85
CA LYS A 654 -13.38 45.23 51.57
C LYS A 654 -14.67 45.11 50.75
N GLY A 655 -15.37 43.98 50.88
CA GLY A 655 -16.62 43.69 50.18
C GLY A 655 -17.59 42.82 51.00
N TYR A 656 -18.70 42.41 50.40
CA TYR A 656 -19.74 41.59 51.04
C TYR A 656 -20.37 40.61 50.05
N VAL A 657 -21.01 39.56 50.60
CA VAL A 657 -21.87 38.63 49.86
C VAL A 657 -23.26 38.59 50.48
N ILE A 658 -24.27 38.09 49.76
CA ILE A 658 -25.60 37.84 50.33
C ILE A 658 -25.58 36.52 51.11
N GLY A 659 -26.09 36.54 52.34
CA GLY A 659 -26.06 35.40 53.26
C GLY A 659 -27.13 34.33 52.99
N ALA A 660 -26.89 33.13 53.49
CA ALA A 660 -27.82 32.00 53.41
C ALA A 660 -29.22 32.34 53.98
N GLY A 661 -30.27 31.80 53.39
CA GLY A 661 -31.66 32.05 53.80
C GLY A 661 -32.24 33.38 53.33
N SER A 662 -31.44 34.26 52.72
CA SER A 662 -31.92 35.51 52.11
C SER A 662 -32.80 35.23 50.88
N VAL A 663 -33.87 36.01 50.71
CA VAL A 663 -34.79 35.93 49.56
C VAL A 663 -34.75 37.24 48.77
N THR A 664 -34.13 37.21 47.60
CA THR A 664 -33.92 38.36 46.70
C THR A 664 -34.87 38.31 45.52
N ASP A 665 -34.92 39.37 44.70
CA ASP A 665 -35.69 39.36 43.45
C ASP A 665 -35.26 38.25 42.47
N ALA A 666 -34.00 37.81 42.58
CA ALA A 666 -33.43 36.74 41.76
C ALA A 666 -33.73 35.32 42.31
N GLY A 667 -34.24 35.21 43.54
CA GLY A 667 -34.50 33.94 44.21
C GLY A 667 -33.80 33.81 45.57
N ARG A 668 -33.81 32.58 46.10
CA ARG A 668 -33.33 32.22 47.44
C ARG A 668 -31.85 31.82 47.43
N TYR A 669 -31.09 32.37 48.37
CA TYR A 669 -29.75 31.89 48.71
C TYR A 669 -29.87 30.72 49.67
N THR A 670 -29.31 29.57 49.32
CA THR A 670 -29.53 28.30 50.04
C THR A 670 -28.23 27.80 50.62
N LEU A 671 -28.24 27.35 51.89
CA LEU A 671 -27.09 26.68 52.47
C LEU A 671 -26.96 25.29 51.82
N LEU A 672 -25.83 25.03 51.16
CA LEU A 672 -25.58 23.80 50.41
C LEU A 672 -24.67 22.83 51.15
N ASP A 673 -23.67 23.35 51.85
CA ASP A 673 -22.75 22.54 52.64
C ASP A 673 -22.19 23.32 53.83
N VAL A 674 -21.68 22.61 54.83
CA VAL A 674 -21.02 23.14 56.04
C VAL A 674 -19.74 22.35 56.32
N PRO A 675 -18.79 22.90 57.09
CA PRO A 675 -17.65 22.13 57.57
C PRO A 675 -18.10 20.87 58.34
N PRO A 676 -17.27 19.81 58.42
CA PRO A 676 -17.58 18.61 59.20
C PRO A 676 -17.98 18.94 60.66
N ASP A 677 -18.80 18.08 61.27
CA ASP A 677 -19.37 18.33 62.61
C ASP A 677 -18.30 18.69 63.65
N GLY A 678 -18.48 19.86 64.28
CA GLY A 678 -17.58 20.37 65.32
C GLY A 678 -16.35 21.12 64.79
N GLU A 679 -16.18 21.23 63.47
CA GLU A 679 -15.10 21.98 62.84
C GLU A 679 -15.53 23.41 62.47
N ALA A 680 -14.57 24.33 62.52
CA ALA A 680 -14.73 25.67 61.98
C ALA A 680 -14.44 25.68 60.46
N VAL A 681 -14.77 26.77 59.78
CA VAL A 681 -14.36 26.99 58.39
C VAL A 681 -12.84 26.79 58.23
N PRO A 682 -12.40 26.06 57.19
CA PRO A 682 -11.00 25.75 56.99
C PRO A 682 -10.20 26.98 56.57
N ASP A 683 -8.89 26.89 56.76
CA ASP A 683 -7.94 27.79 56.10
C ASP A 683 -7.98 27.60 54.59
N LEU A 684 -7.65 28.66 53.85
CA LEU A 684 -7.22 28.50 52.46
C LEU A 684 -6.04 27.52 52.41
N THR A 685 -6.20 26.45 51.65
CA THR A 685 -5.15 25.45 51.46
C THR A 685 -3.96 26.05 50.71
N PRO A 686 -2.74 25.48 50.83
CA PRO A 686 -1.59 25.95 50.06
C PRO A 686 -1.87 26.01 48.54
N GLN A 687 -2.66 25.09 48.01
CA GLN A 687 -3.06 25.06 46.60
C GLN A 687 -4.00 26.21 46.24
N LEU A 688 -5.00 26.51 47.08
CA LEU A 688 -5.86 27.68 46.89
C LEU A 688 -5.07 28.98 47.00
N CYS A 689 -4.15 29.10 47.96
CA CYS A 689 -3.26 30.25 48.08
C CYS A 689 -2.42 30.48 46.82
N GLN A 690 -1.82 29.41 46.28
CA GLN A 690 -1.05 29.48 45.02
C GLN A 690 -1.93 29.88 43.85
N TRP A 691 -3.13 29.31 43.75
CA TRP A 691 -4.09 29.64 42.70
C TRP A 691 -4.50 31.12 42.74
N LEU A 692 -4.77 31.66 43.93
CA LEU A 692 -5.10 33.07 44.13
C LEU A 692 -3.96 34.01 43.73
N VAL A 693 -2.72 33.66 44.05
CA VAL A 693 -1.53 34.41 43.62
C VAL A 693 -1.38 34.37 42.10
N ALA A 694 -1.48 33.18 41.49
CA ALA A 694 -1.31 32.99 40.05
C ALA A 694 -2.33 33.79 39.22
N HIS A 695 -3.55 33.92 39.73
CA HIS A 695 -4.64 34.60 39.05
C HIS A 695 -4.82 36.07 39.46
N GLY A 696 -3.85 36.63 40.20
CA GLY A 696 -3.77 38.07 40.46
C GLY A 696 -4.70 38.59 41.56
N TYR A 697 -5.19 37.73 42.44
CA TYR A 697 -6.00 38.11 43.61
C TYR A 697 -5.16 38.69 44.76
N THR A 698 -3.84 38.84 44.58
CA THR A 698 -2.90 39.38 45.58
C THR A 698 -2.21 40.68 45.13
N ASP A 699 -1.73 41.46 46.09
CA ASP A 699 -0.94 42.69 45.87
C ASP A 699 0.55 42.45 45.59
N THR A 700 1.07 41.23 45.80
CA THR A 700 2.51 40.92 45.66
C THR A 700 2.92 40.64 44.19
N PRO A 701 4.05 41.18 43.67
CA PRO A 701 4.56 40.82 42.35
C PRO A 701 5.03 39.35 42.32
N ALA A 702 4.62 38.62 41.28
CA ALA A 702 5.02 37.25 41.02
C ALA A 702 6.53 37.10 40.82
N ALA A 703 7.19 36.21 41.58
CA ALA A 703 8.45 35.60 41.17
C ALA A 703 8.81 34.32 41.98
N GLN A 704 8.91 33.22 41.24
CA GLN A 704 9.90 32.13 41.36
C GLN A 704 9.70 30.94 42.33
N GLY A 705 9.71 29.75 41.70
CA GLY A 705 9.91 28.40 42.27
C GLY A 705 8.59 27.66 42.46
N ILE A 706 8.23 26.58 41.75
CA ILE A 706 8.93 25.31 41.46
C ILE A 706 8.14 24.66 40.29
N ALA A 707 8.68 24.60 39.06
CA ALA A 707 9.35 23.45 38.43
C ALA A 707 8.55 22.12 38.32
N GLY A 708 8.24 21.70 37.08
CA GLY A 708 8.38 20.29 36.65
C GLY A 708 7.17 19.55 36.09
N MET A 709 7.28 19.13 34.82
CA MET A 709 6.74 17.89 34.19
C MET A 709 5.22 17.83 33.91
N GLN A 710 4.79 17.99 32.65
CA GLN A 710 4.77 17.02 31.52
C GLN A 710 3.51 16.15 31.43
N ALA A 711 2.94 16.19 30.22
CA ALA A 711 1.83 15.45 29.63
C ALA A 711 1.76 13.95 29.98
N PHE A 712 0.56 13.35 29.85
CA PHE A 712 0.37 12.14 29.04
C PHE A 712 -1.12 11.90 28.71
N LYS A 713 -1.38 11.59 27.43
CA LYS A 713 -2.60 10.99 26.87
C LYS A 713 -2.54 9.45 27.01
N THR A 714 -3.69 8.77 27.01
CA THR A 714 -3.85 7.34 26.62
C THR A 714 -5.32 7.14 26.22
N ALA A 715 -5.72 6.93 24.96
CA ALA A 715 -5.65 5.77 24.04
C ALA A 715 -6.83 4.76 24.16
N THR A 716 -7.14 4.11 23.02
CA THR A 716 -7.92 2.84 22.74
C THR A 716 -9.30 3.02 22.04
N ARG A 717 -9.82 2.20 21.09
CA ARG A 717 -9.38 1.11 20.16
C ARG A 717 -10.63 0.49 19.46
N ASP A 718 -10.51 0.00 18.21
CA ASP A 718 -11.29 -1.07 17.50
C ASP A 718 -12.49 -0.64 16.60
N ALA A 719 -12.89 -1.25 15.46
CA ALA A 719 -12.40 -2.27 14.51
C ALA A 719 -13.51 -2.56 13.42
N SER A 720 -13.10 -2.96 12.19
CA SER A 720 -13.76 -3.89 11.22
C SER A 720 -15.06 -3.55 10.40
N ALA A 721 -15.08 -3.78 9.07
CA ALA A 721 -15.65 -4.98 8.39
C ALA A 721 -15.99 -4.85 6.86
N ALA A 722 -15.42 -5.77 6.04
CA ALA A 722 -15.96 -6.60 4.92
C ALA A 722 -16.68 -6.04 3.64
N GLY A 723 -16.27 -6.57 2.46
CA GLY A 723 -16.82 -6.32 1.10
C GLY A 723 -17.60 -7.47 0.41
N LYS A 724 -17.86 -7.35 -0.91
CA LYS A 724 -18.37 -8.41 -1.85
C LYS A 724 -17.97 -8.13 -3.33
N GLY A 725 -17.63 -9.18 -4.11
CA GLY A 725 -17.06 -9.15 -5.48
C GLY A 725 -17.99 -9.43 -6.68
N GLY A 726 -17.42 -9.56 -7.90
CA GLY A 726 -18.15 -9.83 -9.17
C GLY A 726 -17.27 -10.37 -10.35
N THR A 727 -17.92 -11.06 -11.31
CA THR A 727 -17.43 -11.87 -12.46
C THR A 727 -17.12 -11.11 -13.78
N TRP A 728 -16.39 -11.74 -14.72
CA TRP A 728 -15.64 -11.11 -15.84
C TRP A 728 -16.15 -11.34 -17.29
N HIS A 729 -15.99 -10.33 -18.17
CA HIS A 729 -16.20 -10.35 -19.64
C HIS A 729 -15.11 -9.55 -20.42
N ALA A 730 -14.97 -9.81 -21.73
CA ALA A 730 -14.04 -9.11 -22.64
C ALA A 730 -14.31 -7.58 -22.67
N ASP A 731 -13.27 -6.77 -22.92
CA ASP A 731 -13.42 -5.32 -23.01
C ASP A 731 -14.18 -4.90 -24.28
N MET A 732 -15.46 -4.61 -24.12
CA MET A 732 -16.38 -4.17 -25.18
C MET A 732 -16.55 -2.64 -25.22
N THR A 733 -15.69 -1.90 -24.52
CA THR A 733 -15.85 -0.45 -24.39
C THR A 733 -15.73 0.23 -25.76
N PRO A 734 -16.69 1.10 -26.13
CA PRO A 734 -16.65 1.90 -27.36
C PRO A 734 -15.35 2.70 -27.50
N ILE A 735 -14.81 2.73 -28.72
CA ILE A 735 -13.57 3.44 -29.03
C ILE A 735 -13.89 4.89 -29.44
N PRO A 736 -13.23 5.89 -28.81
CA PRO A 736 -13.43 7.30 -29.16
C PRO A 736 -13.11 7.63 -30.62
N GLU A 737 -13.79 8.66 -31.12
CA GLU A 737 -13.66 9.18 -32.49
C GLU A 737 -12.22 9.62 -32.81
N GLY A 738 -11.67 9.23 -33.96
CA GLY A 738 -10.29 9.54 -34.38
C GLY A 738 -9.26 8.42 -34.17
N GLN A 739 -9.55 7.38 -33.38
CA GLN A 739 -8.64 6.22 -33.20
C GLN A 739 -9.32 4.85 -33.40
N ARG A 740 -10.58 4.85 -33.85
CA ARG A 740 -11.45 3.65 -33.96
C ARG A 740 -10.80 2.54 -34.78
N ASN A 741 -10.37 2.84 -36.00
CA ASN A 741 -9.82 1.84 -36.92
C ASN A 741 -8.49 1.27 -36.44
N SER A 742 -7.57 2.14 -36.00
CA SER A 742 -6.23 1.71 -35.58
C SER A 742 -6.27 0.96 -34.24
N THR A 743 -7.15 1.34 -33.33
CA THR A 743 -7.31 0.69 -32.02
C THR A 743 -8.04 -0.64 -32.15
N LEU A 744 -9.14 -0.68 -32.92
CA LEU A 744 -9.86 -1.93 -33.18
C LEU A 744 -8.98 -2.91 -33.95
N TYR A 745 -8.21 -2.44 -34.95
CA TYR A 745 -7.21 -3.23 -35.66
C TYR A 745 -6.18 -3.82 -34.72
N LYS A 746 -5.50 -2.99 -33.89
CA LYS A 746 -4.45 -3.47 -32.98
C LYS A 746 -4.99 -4.44 -31.93
N TRP A 747 -6.19 -4.15 -31.40
CA TRP A 747 -6.85 -5.00 -30.43
C TRP A 747 -7.24 -6.36 -31.03
N ALA A 748 -7.87 -6.36 -32.21
CA ALA A 748 -8.22 -7.58 -32.94
C ALA A 748 -6.99 -8.37 -33.40
N PHE A 749 -5.96 -7.66 -33.91
CA PHE A 749 -4.69 -8.25 -34.35
C PHE A 749 -3.98 -8.95 -33.21
N GLY A 750 -3.81 -8.30 -32.06
CA GLY A 750 -3.18 -8.94 -30.90
C GLY A 750 -3.94 -10.18 -30.45
N ARG A 751 -5.28 -10.11 -30.44
CA ARG A 751 -6.12 -11.25 -30.08
C ARG A 751 -5.99 -12.40 -31.08
N LEU A 752 -6.08 -12.13 -32.39
CA LEU A 752 -6.02 -13.17 -33.42
C LEU A 752 -4.60 -13.73 -33.62
N TYR A 753 -3.56 -12.90 -33.46
CA TYR A 753 -2.16 -13.29 -33.62
C TYR A 753 -1.69 -14.27 -32.54
N HIS A 754 -2.12 -14.03 -31.29
CA HIS A 754 -1.76 -14.88 -30.18
C HIS A 754 -2.71 -16.08 -30.05
N HIS A 755 -3.98 -15.93 -30.47
CA HIS A 755 -5.04 -16.93 -30.28
C HIS A 755 -5.86 -17.11 -31.55
N SER A 756 -5.22 -17.69 -32.56
CA SER A 756 -5.82 -18.05 -33.83
C SER A 756 -6.89 -19.15 -33.68
N ASP A 757 -6.79 -19.96 -32.63
CA ASP A 757 -7.73 -21.00 -32.21
C ASP A 757 -9.14 -20.45 -31.89
N ASN A 758 -9.24 -19.17 -31.49
CA ASN A 758 -10.51 -18.54 -31.12
C ASN A 758 -11.00 -17.50 -32.15
N SER A 759 -10.64 -17.67 -33.42
CA SER A 759 -10.91 -16.67 -34.48
C SER A 759 -12.39 -16.28 -34.61
N THR A 760 -13.31 -17.23 -34.41
CA THR A 760 -14.77 -17.00 -34.57
C THR A 760 -15.34 -16.08 -33.48
N GLN A 761 -14.96 -16.27 -32.21
CA GLN A 761 -15.41 -15.38 -31.13
C GLN A 761 -14.73 -14.01 -31.25
N ILE A 762 -13.46 -13.96 -31.66
CA ILE A 762 -12.75 -12.70 -31.87
C ILE A 762 -13.42 -11.90 -32.99
N GLU A 763 -13.83 -12.54 -34.08
CA GLU A 763 -14.59 -11.88 -35.14
C GLU A 763 -15.90 -11.30 -34.61
N ALA A 764 -16.66 -12.06 -33.81
CA ALA A 764 -17.90 -11.60 -33.20
C ALA A 764 -17.67 -10.38 -32.29
N ASP A 765 -16.65 -10.43 -31.43
CA ASP A 765 -16.30 -9.35 -30.52
C ASP A 765 -15.82 -8.09 -31.26
N VAL A 766 -15.10 -8.26 -32.38
CA VAL A 766 -14.65 -7.15 -33.25
C VAL A 766 -15.82 -6.49 -33.94
N ARG A 767 -16.80 -7.26 -34.41
CA ARG A 767 -18.04 -6.75 -34.99
C ARG A 767 -18.85 -5.98 -33.97
N GLU A 768 -19.03 -6.54 -32.78
CA GLU A 768 -19.80 -5.93 -31.70
C GLU A 768 -19.13 -4.64 -31.19
N ARG A 769 -17.82 -4.68 -30.91
CA ARG A 769 -17.07 -3.50 -30.46
C ARG A 769 -16.95 -2.44 -31.56
N GLY A 770 -16.80 -2.85 -32.82
CA GLY A 770 -16.77 -1.94 -33.97
C GLY A 770 -18.09 -1.16 -34.12
N ARG A 771 -19.23 -1.86 -34.06
CA ARG A 771 -20.56 -1.26 -34.06
C ARG A 771 -20.79 -0.37 -32.84
N GLY A 772 -20.43 -0.84 -31.65
CA GLY A 772 -20.50 -0.06 -30.41
C GLY A 772 -19.64 1.21 -30.44
N SER A 773 -18.60 1.23 -31.26
CA SER A 773 -17.74 2.39 -31.52
C SER A 773 -18.24 3.29 -32.65
N GLY A 774 -19.37 2.98 -33.30
CA GLY A 774 -19.94 3.78 -34.38
C GLY A 774 -19.28 3.59 -35.75
N LEU A 775 -18.57 2.47 -35.98
CA LEU A 775 -18.04 2.12 -37.31
C LEU A 775 -19.11 1.40 -38.15
N PRO A 776 -19.26 1.73 -39.46
CA PRO A 776 -20.10 0.98 -40.37
C PRO A 776 -19.55 -0.44 -40.60
N ASP A 777 -20.44 -1.41 -40.79
CA ASP A 777 -20.09 -2.84 -40.93
C ASP A 777 -19.05 -3.10 -42.04
N SER A 778 -19.10 -2.33 -43.14
CA SER A 778 -18.13 -2.41 -44.25
C SER A 778 -16.71 -2.01 -43.84
N GLU A 779 -16.57 -1.08 -42.90
CA GLU A 779 -15.29 -0.62 -42.37
C GLU A 779 -14.74 -1.61 -41.34
N VAL A 780 -15.61 -2.18 -40.50
CA VAL A 780 -15.25 -3.26 -39.56
C VAL A 780 -14.81 -4.52 -40.31
N ASP A 781 -15.50 -4.90 -41.40
CA ASP A 781 -15.08 -5.99 -42.28
C ASP A 781 -13.71 -5.74 -42.92
N THR A 782 -13.44 -4.49 -43.31
CA THR A 782 -12.15 -4.10 -43.90
C THR A 782 -11.03 -4.20 -42.86
N ILE A 783 -11.29 -3.79 -41.62
CA ILE A 783 -10.37 -3.96 -40.49
C ILE A 783 -10.12 -5.44 -40.22
N TRP A 784 -11.16 -6.26 -40.16
CA TRP A 784 -11.02 -7.70 -39.92
C TRP A 784 -10.19 -8.40 -41.01
N ARG A 785 -10.46 -8.12 -42.28
CA ARG A 785 -9.64 -8.65 -43.39
C ARG A 785 -8.20 -8.14 -43.32
N SER A 786 -7.98 -6.90 -42.91
CA SER A 786 -6.64 -6.34 -42.72
C SER A 786 -5.92 -7.01 -41.54
N VAL A 787 -6.64 -7.36 -40.48
CA VAL A 787 -6.12 -8.10 -39.32
C VAL A 787 -5.72 -9.52 -39.73
N GLN A 788 -6.59 -10.25 -40.45
CA GLN A 788 -6.28 -11.58 -40.96
C GLN A 788 -5.05 -11.58 -41.88
N ARG A 789 -4.96 -10.58 -42.77
CA ARG A 789 -3.82 -10.42 -43.68
C ARG A 789 -2.55 -10.05 -42.92
N GLY A 790 -2.64 -9.11 -41.97
CA GLY A 790 -1.51 -8.73 -41.14
C GLY A 790 -1.01 -9.87 -40.25
N VAL A 791 -1.90 -10.72 -39.72
CA VAL A 791 -1.51 -11.91 -38.95
C VAL A 791 -0.85 -12.95 -39.87
N SER A 792 -1.32 -13.09 -41.11
CA SER A 792 -0.70 -13.97 -42.10
C SER A 792 0.67 -13.46 -42.58
N GLU A 793 0.82 -12.15 -42.79
CA GLU A 793 2.08 -11.49 -43.18
C GLU A 793 3.09 -11.37 -42.04
N ALA A 794 2.62 -11.35 -40.78
CA ALA A 794 3.47 -11.43 -39.58
C ALA A 794 3.72 -12.87 -39.11
N GLY A 795 3.13 -13.85 -39.82
CA GLY A 795 3.28 -15.29 -39.60
C GLY A 795 4.03 -16.03 -40.70
N ALA A 796 4.22 -15.40 -41.87
CA ALA A 796 5.18 -15.78 -42.90
C ALA A 796 6.50 -15.03 -42.68
#